data_AF-A0A8C1LP92-F1
#
_entry.id   AF-A0A8C1LP92-F1
#
_cell.length_a   1.000
_cell.length_b   1.000
_cell.length_c   1.000
_cell.angle_alpha   90.00
_cell.angle_beta   90.00
_cell.angle_gamma   90.00
#
_symmetry.space_group_name_H-M   'P 1'
#
loop_
_entity.id
_entity.type
_entity.pdbx_description
1 polymer ?
#
loop_
_entity_poly.entity_id
_entity_poly.type
_entity_poly.pdbx_seq_one_letter_code
_entity_poly.pdbx_strand_id
1 'polypeptide(L)'
;MMEITCIFMSILMIVADGFTVHGPSGPLFAPLGSSVVLLCYVNELLVMEDLEVEWRRTDSGTLVHLYQDGESRPEVQQQDYHERAHFFTDQIQHGNFSLRLDNLRAEDEGRYTCRVYSQQGSGETVVQIKHECLLVSGSDRSVSAYDGEDVTLSCSVDSHITPEHIEEVLWRKTDEDILVLLFKNNKTLPDTSDERYRDRVELFTAEIPKGNFSLRLKSVRTEDKGVYMCHVFAGGLSANATAKLEQLGFSAWHITVLIFCFAATFGAVLLFCCLNYYRSKNTVTSSIIWNLQVSLVFCPNICMFFAFMLWGFTEGSLHETVTCCALYFLRPVMLIWALRYLKYLQDNLKSWIRIFRITREFAVFMVFVYSVLFTYVWRKRAHDTDTKPRIFSAVLFGIVVLSCLILSIVDVSRCPSQERPSGASPCNQTLGCRHKLFIFCLIISILSDCQLFQFIILFIPSEEIFVVVFVQPLLLICIPLLPHLQAKLKFLRHRWITLLWIITITLLDIILLIYVLLATLTREREYLEWTCVILFIEVLKMIVVFKENVQEAERSVVERRRQQTEMSQEGSNALSRCNEIMFMFGAVGLVLLNSVTLTAELILKARNGERVMKDLRVVVFPSECVFALYWLVLQMHAFWRSVTSG
;
A
#
# COMPACT_ATOMS: atom_id res chain seq x y z
N MET A 1 -66.00 31.78 56.80
CA MET A 1 -66.07 31.94 55.33
C MET A 1 -65.09 31.02 54.57
N MET A 2 -64.40 30.08 55.25
CA MET A 2 -63.49 29.12 54.59
C MET A 2 -64.05 27.67 54.61
N GLU A 3 -64.94 27.34 55.55
CA GLU A 3 -65.59 26.01 55.60
C GLU A 3 -66.75 25.87 54.61
N ILE A 4 -67.49 26.95 54.32
CA ILE A 4 -68.62 26.92 53.37
C ILE A 4 -68.13 26.79 51.92
N THR A 5 -66.97 27.37 51.59
CA THR A 5 -66.33 27.23 50.27
C THR A 5 -65.73 25.84 50.07
N CYS A 6 -65.20 25.19 51.10
CA CYS A 6 -64.77 23.79 51.02
C CYS A 6 -65.94 22.82 50.83
N ILE A 7 -67.06 23.02 51.52
CA ILE A 7 -68.26 22.17 51.33
C ILE A 7 -68.87 22.39 49.94
N PHE A 8 -68.89 23.63 49.44
CA PHE A 8 -69.38 23.91 48.08
C PHE A 8 -68.46 23.33 47.00
N MET A 9 -67.13 23.33 47.18
CA MET A 9 -66.18 22.68 46.27
C MET A 9 -66.24 21.15 46.35
N SER A 10 -66.46 20.57 47.54
CA SER A 10 -66.66 19.12 47.70
C SER A 10 -68.00 18.65 47.12
N ILE A 11 -69.07 19.44 47.23
CA ILE A 11 -70.36 19.16 46.59
C ILE A 11 -70.28 19.37 45.07
N LEU A 12 -69.52 20.37 44.59
CA LEU A 12 -69.28 20.58 43.15
C LEU A 12 -68.47 19.44 42.52
N MET A 13 -67.60 18.78 43.28
CA MET A 13 -66.85 17.58 42.85
C MET A 13 -67.67 16.29 42.90
N ILE A 14 -68.81 16.25 43.59
CA ILE A 14 -69.73 15.09 43.62
C ILE A 14 -70.75 15.14 42.46
N VAL A 15 -70.85 16.27 41.73
CA VAL A 15 -71.82 16.48 40.63
C VAL A 15 -71.22 16.21 39.24
N ALA A 16 -70.02 15.62 39.15
CA ALA A 16 -69.38 15.29 37.88
C ALA A 16 -68.87 13.84 37.83
N ASP A 17 -69.71 12.87 38.20
CA ASP A 17 -69.48 11.49 37.77
C ASP A 17 -70.15 11.31 36.40
N GLY A 18 -69.42 11.69 35.36
CA GLY A 18 -69.85 11.56 33.97
C GLY A 18 -69.39 10.24 33.40
N PHE A 19 -70.24 9.59 32.60
CA PHE A 19 -69.92 8.36 31.87
C PHE A 19 -68.61 8.53 31.07
N THR A 20 -67.56 7.81 31.49
CA THR A 20 -66.20 7.98 30.95
C THR A 20 -65.75 6.74 30.20
N VAL A 21 -65.37 6.92 28.93
CA VAL A 21 -64.80 5.86 28.08
C VAL A 21 -63.29 5.96 28.09
N HIS A 22 -62.63 4.85 28.40
CA HIS A 22 -61.17 4.76 28.45
C HIS A 22 -60.59 4.24 27.13
N GLY A 23 -59.43 4.77 26.77
CA GLY A 23 -58.62 4.29 25.65
C GLY A 23 -57.12 4.50 25.93
N PRO A 24 -56.25 4.23 24.95
CA PRO A 24 -54.81 4.32 25.10
C PRO A 24 -54.35 5.78 25.20
N SER A 25 -53.33 6.02 26.03
CA SER A 25 -52.74 7.36 26.23
C SER A 25 -51.82 7.82 25.09
N GLY A 26 -51.52 6.94 24.13
CA GLY A 26 -50.57 7.20 23.04
C GLY A 26 -50.89 6.43 21.76
N PRO A 27 -50.16 6.71 20.66
CA PRO A 27 -50.37 6.02 19.39
C PRO A 27 -49.97 4.55 19.48
N LEU A 28 -50.71 3.71 18.75
CA LEU A 28 -50.41 2.30 18.56
C LEU A 28 -49.54 2.14 17.31
N PHE A 29 -48.40 1.46 17.46
CA PHE A 29 -47.51 1.10 16.37
C PHE A 29 -47.68 -0.37 16.03
N ALA A 30 -47.77 -0.67 14.73
CA ALA A 30 -47.83 -2.05 14.26
C ALA A 30 -47.30 -2.19 12.82
N PRO A 31 -46.72 -3.35 12.46
CA PRO A 31 -46.27 -3.62 11.11
C PRO A 31 -47.45 -3.81 10.15
N LEU A 32 -47.23 -3.47 8.87
CA LEU A 32 -48.24 -3.70 7.82
C LEU A 32 -48.55 -5.20 7.67
N GLY A 33 -49.81 -5.51 7.38
CA GLY A 33 -50.33 -6.87 7.27
C GLY A 33 -50.65 -7.54 8.61
N SER A 34 -50.31 -6.92 9.75
CA SER A 34 -50.65 -7.44 11.09
C SER A 34 -52.09 -7.10 11.51
N SER A 35 -52.49 -7.62 12.67
CA SER A 35 -53.76 -7.30 13.32
C SER A 35 -53.53 -6.42 14.54
N VAL A 36 -54.31 -5.35 14.67
CA VAL A 36 -54.20 -4.38 15.77
C VAL A 36 -55.49 -4.33 16.59
N VAL A 37 -55.37 -4.05 17.89
CA VAL A 37 -56.52 -3.88 18.78
C VAL A 37 -56.60 -2.43 19.25
N LEU A 38 -57.67 -1.75 18.89
CA LEU A 38 -57.99 -0.39 19.31
C LEU A 38 -58.75 -0.45 20.63
N LEU A 39 -58.07 -0.11 21.73
CA LEU A 39 -58.64 -0.19 23.08
C LEU A 39 -59.76 0.83 23.27
N CYS A 40 -60.93 0.35 23.68
CA CYS A 40 -62.07 1.15 24.11
C CYS A 40 -62.85 0.38 25.17
N TYR A 41 -62.96 0.90 26.39
CA TYR A 41 -63.67 0.22 27.46
C TYR A 41 -64.21 1.18 28.53
N VAL A 42 -65.11 0.69 29.36
CA VAL A 42 -65.63 1.36 30.56
C VAL A 42 -65.40 0.46 31.78
N ASN A 43 -65.28 1.05 32.98
CA ASN A 43 -65.08 0.29 34.21
C ASN A 43 -66.41 -0.14 34.88
N GLU A 44 -67.55 0.28 34.34
CA GLU A 44 -68.87 0.06 34.90
C GLU A 44 -69.63 -1.03 34.16
N LEU A 45 -70.48 -1.78 34.87
CA LEU A 45 -71.38 -2.76 34.25
C LEU A 45 -72.53 -2.04 33.55
N LEU A 46 -72.60 -2.17 32.23
CA LEU A 46 -73.63 -1.52 31.43
C LEU A 46 -74.88 -2.39 31.28
N VAL A 47 -76.03 -1.72 31.22
CA VAL A 47 -77.28 -2.33 30.76
C VAL A 47 -77.21 -2.43 29.23
N MET A 48 -77.45 -3.62 28.69
CA MET A 48 -77.34 -3.89 27.24
C MET A 48 -78.48 -3.27 26.42
N GLU A 49 -79.59 -2.93 27.08
CA GLU A 49 -80.73 -2.24 26.48
C GLU A 49 -80.32 -0.82 26.07
N ASP A 50 -80.54 -0.47 24.80
CA ASP A 50 -80.13 0.79 24.17
C ASP A 50 -78.60 1.05 24.11
N LEU A 51 -77.77 0.01 24.22
CA LEU A 51 -76.32 0.14 24.02
C LEU A 51 -75.99 0.27 22.54
N GLU A 52 -75.36 1.38 22.16
CA GLU A 52 -74.81 1.62 20.83
C GLU A 52 -73.32 1.94 20.94
N VAL A 53 -72.48 1.21 20.20
CA VAL A 53 -71.04 1.46 20.12
C VAL A 53 -70.61 1.63 18.69
N GLU A 54 -70.03 2.77 18.40
CA GLU A 54 -69.61 3.15 17.07
C GLU A 54 -68.11 3.42 17.01
N TRP A 55 -67.44 2.78 16.04
CA TRP A 55 -66.09 3.14 15.64
C TRP A 55 -66.13 3.90 14.32
N ARG A 56 -65.62 5.13 14.33
CA ARG A 56 -65.43 5.95 13.12
C ARG A 56 -63.99 6.39 12.97
N ARG A 57 -63.54 6.58 11.73
CA ARG A 57 -62.35 7.39 11.49
C ARG A 57 -62.62 8.84 11.87
N THR A 58 -61.75 9.44 12.68
CA THR A 58 -61.87 10.83 13.13
C THR A 58 -61.65 11.82 11.98
N ASP A 59 -60.80 11.48 11.00
CA ASP A 59 -60.42 12.37 9.89
C ASP A 59 -61.49 12.52 8.81
N SER A 60 -62.24 11.45 8.55
CA SER A 60 -63.19 11.33 7.44
C SER A 60 -64.63 11.06 7.88
N GLY A 61 -64.84 10.70 9.15
CA GLY A 61 -66.14 10.27 9.67
C GLY A 61 -66.58 8.88 9.18
N THR A 62 -65.71 8.17 8.44
CA THR A 62 -65.99 6.85 7.87
C THR A 62 -66.36 5.84 8.95
N LEU A 63 -67.47 5.13 8.78
CA LEU A 63 -67.91 4.09 9.71
C LEU A 63 -67.02 2.84 9.56
N VAL A 64 -66.31 2.51 10.64
CA VAL A 64 -65.40 1.37 10.70
C VAL A 64 -66.15 0.14 11.21
N HIS A 65 -66.93 0.28 12.28
CA HIS A 65 -67.83 -0.78 12.76
C HIS A 65 -68.90 -0.21 13.70
N LEU A 66 -70.03 -0.92 13.83
CA LEU A 66 -71.18 -0.55 14.65
C LEU A 66 -71.68 -1.78 15.44
N TYR A 67 -71.98 -1.56 16.71
CA TYR A 67 -72.73 -2.48 17.56
C TYR A 67 -74.02 -1.79 18.01
N GLN A 68 -75.17 -2.39 17.72
CA GLN A 68 -76.49 -1.82 18.02
C GLN A 68 -77.53 -2.93 18.12
N ASP A 69 -78.56 -2.74 18.95
CA ASP A 69 -79.65 -3.70 19.19
C ASP A 69 -79.17 -5.07 19.72
N GLY A 70 -78.06 -5.08 20.45
CA GLY A 70 -77.49 -6.31 21.01
C GLY A 70 -76.65 -7.14 20.04
N GLU A 71 -76.46 -6.69 18.79
CA GLU A 71 -75.69 -7.41 17.77
C GLU A 71 -74.61 -6.54 17.13
N SER A 72 -73.53 -7.19 16.68
CA SER A 72 -72.52 -6.55 15.84
C SER A 72 -73.03 -6.47 14.40
N ARG A 73 -72.88 -5.31 13.76
CA ARG A 73 -73.41 -4.99 12.42
C ARG A 73 -72.28 -4.90 11.39
N PRO A 74 -71.67 -6.01 10.93
CA PRO A 74 -70.63 -5.95 9.89
C PRO A 74 -71.16 -5.46 8.53
N GLU A 75 -72.46 -5.63 8.26
CA GLU A 75 -73.12 -5.28 7.00
C GLU A 75 -73.17 -3.77 6.71
N VAL A 76 -73.02 -2.91 7.73
CA VAL A 76 -72.99 -1.46 7.59
C VAL A 76 -71.56 -0.89 7.53
N GLN A 77 -70.54 -1.75 7.61
CA GLN A 77 -69.14 -1.32 7.51
C GLN A 77 -68.88 -0.67 6.15
N GLN A 78 -68.04 0.37 6.13
CA GLN A 78 -67.50 0.86 4.87
C GLN A 78 -66.67 -0.25 4.19
N GLN A 79 -66.74 -0.29 2.86
CA GLN A 79 -66.09 -1.30 2.02
C GLN A 79 -64.63 -1.62 2.39
N ASP A 80 -63.86 -0.61 2.80
CA ASP A 80 -62.43 -0.77 3.13
C ASP A 80 -62.19 -1.57 4.43
N TYR A 81 -63.19 -1.63 5.32
CA TYR A 81 -63.13 -2.30 6.63
C TYR A 81 -63.89 -3.62 6.68
N HIS A 82 -64.63 -3.95 5.61
CA HIS A 82 -65.41 -5.18 5.50
C HIS A 82 -64.55 -6.42 5.75
N GLU A 83 -65.01 -7.32 6.63
CA GLU A 83 -64.31 -8.55 7.08
C GLU A 83 -62.96 -8.32 7.78
N ARG A 84 -62.55 -7.07 8.01
CA ARG A 84 -61.29 -6.72 8.67
C ARG A 84 -61.49 -6.14 10.06
N ALA A 85 -62.58 -5.43 10.30
CA ALA A 85 -62.91 -4.82 11.59
C ALA A 85 -63.89 -5.71 12.38
N HIS A 86 -63.54 -6.07 13.61
CA HIS A 86 -64.30 -7.01 14.45
C HIS A 86 -64.35 -6.56 15.91
N PHE A 87 -65.54 -6.62 16.53
CA PHE A 87 -65.67 -6.47 17.98
C PHE A 87 -65.39 -7.79 18.72
N PHE A 88 -64.94 -7.69 19.97
CA PHE A 88 -64.92 -8.80 20.93
C PHE A 88 -66.32 -8.97 21.55
N THR A 89 -67.26 -9.53 20.79
CA THR A 89 -68.70 -9.56 21.14
C THR A 89 -68.99 -10.20 22.50
N ASP A 90 -68.18 -11.18 22.93
CA ASP A 90 -68.28 -11.87 24.22
C ASP A 90 -67.91 -10.97 25.42
N GLN A 91 -67.16 -9.89 25.17
CA GLN A 91 -66.65 -8.97 26.18
C GLN A 91 -67.42 -7.64 26.27
N ILE A 92 -68.35 -7.37 25.34
CA ILE A 92 -69.16 -6.14 25.32
C ILE A 92 -69.98 -6.01 26.61
N GLN A 93 -70.58 -7.11 27.08
CA GLN A 93 -71.33 -7.14 28.36
C GLN A 93 -70.46 -6.83 29.60
N HIS A 94 -69.13 -6.94 29.46
CA HIS A 94 -68.16 -6.62 30.51
C HIS A 94 -67.55 -5.22 30.33
N GLY A 95 -68.11 -4.40 29.44
CA GLY A 95 -67.66 -3.03 29.18
C GLY A 95 -66.47 -2.92 28.23
N ASN A 96 -66.07 -3.99 27.53
CA ASN A 96 -65.00 -3.94 26.53
C ASN A 96 -65.57 -3.77 25.12
N PHE A 97 -65.33 -2.60 24.53
CA PHE A 97 -65.75 -2.22 23.18
C PHE A 97 -64.57 -2.07 22.21
N SER A 98 -63.45 -2.72 22.54
CA SER A 98 -62.25 -2.68 21.73
C SER A 98 -62.51 -3.27 20.36
N LEU A 99 -61.87 -2.68 19.34
CA LEU A 99 -62.00 -3.13 17.95
C LEU A 99 -60.71 -3.80 17.50
N ARG A 100 -60.81 -5.02 16.98
CA ARG A 100 -59.72 -5.67 16.27
C ARG A 100 -59.79 -5.32 14.79
N LEU A 101 -58.72 -4.77 14.23
CA LEU A 101 -58.56 -4.49 12.81
C LEU A 101 -57.48 -5.40 12.22
N ASP A 102 -57.89 -6.29 11.31
CA ASP A 102 -57.02 -7.26 10.65
C ASP A 102 -56.42 -6.72 9.34
N ASN A 103 -55.22 -7.22 9.00
CA ASN A 103 -54.49 -6.90 7.78
C ASN A 103 -54.28 -5.38 7.61
N LEU A 104 -53.54 -4.78 8.55
CA LEU A 104 -53.29 -3.34 8.59
C LEU A 104 -52.59 -2.85 7.30
N ARG A 105 -53.11 -1.79 6.69
CA ARG A 105 -52.58 -1.17 5.47
C ARG A 105 -52.05 0.23 5.76
N ALA A 106 -51.25 0.78 4.85
CA ALA A 106 -50.70 2.13 5.02
C ALA A 106 -51.82 3.19 5.05
N GLU A 107 -52.92 2.96 4.36
CA GLU A 107 -54.08 3.86 4.32
C GLU A 107 -54.88 3.85 5.64
N ASP A 108 -54.70 2.84 6.49
CA ASP A 108 -55.37 2.76 7.80
C ASP A 108 -54.69 3.63 8.85
N GLU A 109 -53.52 4.22 8.55
CA GLU A 109 -52.89 5.21 9.42
C GLU A 109 -53.84 6.40 9.64
N GLY A 110 -54.02 6.80 10.89
CA GLY A 110 -54.95 7.85 11.24
C GLY A 110 -55.50 7.75 12.65
N ARG A 111 -56.51 8.58 12.94
CA ARG A 111 -57.21 8.63 14.22
C ARG A 111 -58.58 7.97 14.09
N TYR A 112 -58.95 7.20 15.11
CA TYR A 112 -60.19 6.44 15.21
C TYR A 112 -60.89 6.83 16.50
N THR A 113 -62.16 7.19 16.41
CA THR A 113 -62.99 7.55 17.57
C THR A 113 -63.93 6.39 17.88
N CYS A 114 -63.88 5.91 19.12
CA CYS A 114 -64.89 5.04 19.70
C CYS A 114 -65.91 5.91 20.42
N ARG A 115 -67.19 5.78 20.09
CA ARG A 115 -68.30 6.44 20.78
C ARG A 115 -69.20 5.39 21.38
N VAL A 116 -69.52 5.55 22.66
CA VAL A 116 -70.39 4.63 23.40
C VAL A 116 -71.58 5.43 23.89
N TYR A 117 -72.78 4.96 23.55
CA TYR A 117 -74.05 5.51 23.99
C TYR A 117 -74.77 4.45 24.81
N SER A 118 -75.19 4.81 26.02
CA SER A 118 -75.95 3.96 26.93
C SER A 118 -76.97 4.82 27.70
N GLN A 119 -77.92 4.18 28.38
CA GLN A 119 -78.84 4.87 29.28
C GLN A 119 -78.14 5.64 30.41
N GLN A 120 -76.92 5.20 30.80
CA GLN A 120 -76.10 5.85 31.81
C GLN A 120 -75.40 7.12 31.29
N GLY A 121 -75.30 7.32 29.97
CA GLY A 121 -74.67 8.48 29.36
C GLY A 121 -73.98 8.16 28.04
N SER A 122 -73.22 9.13 27.54
CA SER A 122 -72.41 8.96 26.34
C SER A 122 -70.97 9.41 26.58
N GLY A 123 -70.01 8.68 26.04
CA GLY A 123 -68.59 9.03 26.12
C GLY A 123 -67.85 8.61 24.86
N GLU A 124 -66.66 9.17 24.68
CA GLU A 124 -65.81 8.84 23.54
C GLU A 124 -64.34 8.75 23.92
N THR A 125 -63.59 7.96 23.15
CA THR A 125 -62.12 7.91 23.22
C THR A 125 -61.53 7.89 21.82
N VAL A 126 -60.29 8.35 21.68
CA VAL A 126 -59.59 8.43 20.39
C VAL A 126 -58.33 7.60 20.43
N VAL A 127 -58.20 6.69 19.46
CA VAL A 127 -57.03 5.86 19.23
C VAL A 127 -56.33 6.34 17.97
N GLN A 128 -55.01 6.49 18.01
CA GLN A 128 -54.21 6.80 16.83
C GLN A 128 -53.42 5.56 16.40
N ILE A 129 -53.56 5.17 15.14
CA ILE A 129 -52.73 4.13 14.52
C ILE A 129 -51.59 4.81 13.76
N LYS A 130 -50.38 4.29 13.92
CA LYS A 130 -49.23 4.56 13.07
C LYS A 130 -48.61 3.23 12.63
N HIS A 131 -48.17 3.13 11.38
CA HIS A 131 -47.46 1.93 10.94
C HIS A 131 -46.00 1.97 11.43
N GLU A 132 -45.44 0.82 11.78
CA GLU A 132 -44.01 0.71 12.04
C GLU A 132 -43.21 0.88 10.75
N CYS A 133 -42.20 1.75 10.79
CA CYS A 133 -41.27 1.95 9.69
C CYS A 133 -39.84 1.85 10.22
N LEU A 134 -39.00 1.08 9.53
CA LEU A 134 -37.58 0.99 9.84
C LEU A 134 -36.86 2.15 9.14
N LEU A 135 -36.51 3.18 9.92
CA LEU A 135 -35.67 4.28 9.44
C LEU A 135 -34.24 4.09 9.93
N VAL A 136 -33.29 4.11 8.99
CA VAL A 136 -31.85 4.08 9.27
C VAL A 136 -31.27 5.41 8.83
N SER A 137 -30.67 6.12 9.76
CA SER A 137 -30.03 7.42 9.52
C SER A 137 -28.51 7.26 9.51
N GLY A 138 -27.86 7.93 8.55
CA GLY A 138 -26.41 8.03 8.43
C GLY A 138 -25.95 9.48 8.42
N SER A 139 -24.67 9.71 8.13
CA SER A 139 -24.13 11.06 7.97
C SER A 139 -24.21 11.46 6.52
N ASP A 140 -24.96 12.53 6.23
CA ASP A 140 -25.00 13.14 4.89
C ASP A 140 -23.66 13.80 4.51
N ARG A 141 -22.85 14.15 5.51
CA ARG A 141 -21.53 14.73 5.30
C ARG A 141 -20.51 13.62 5.10
N SER A 142 -19.64 13.82 4.12
CA SER A 142 -18.47 12.99 3.97
C SER A 142 -17.53 13.13 5.16
N VAL A 143 -16.96 12.02 5.58
CA VAL A 143 -15.94 11.98 6.62
C VAL A 143 -14.58 12.21 5.96
N SER A 144 -13.79 13.09 6.56
CA SER A 144 -12.39 13.31 6.22
C SER A 144 -11.52 12.87 7.40
N ALA A 145 -10.42 12.20 7.14
CA ALA A 145 -9.50 11.73 8.15
C ALA A 145 -8.05 11.79 7.66
N TYR A 146 -7.08 11.59 8.54
CA TYR A 146 -5.70 11.34 8.14
C TYR A 146 -5.41 9.84 8.13
N ASP A 147 -4.50 9.40 7.26
CA ASP A 147 -4.01 8.04 7.26
C ASP A 147 -3.46 7.65 8.66
N GLY A 148 -3.93 6.52 9.19
CA GLY A 148 -3.64 6.03 10.55
C GLY A 148 -4.59 6.50 11.65
N GLU A 149 -5.54 7.39 11.38
CA GLU A 149 -6.56 7.81 12.37
C GLU A 149 -7.71 6.81 12.49
N ASP A 150 -8.49 6.93 13.57
CA ASP A 150 -9.72 6.19 13.75
C ASP A 150 -10.91 7.05 13.30
N VAL A 151 -11.78 6.50 12.46
CA VAL A 151 -12.98 7.19 11.98
C VAL A 151 -14.24 6.50 12.45
N THR A 152 -15.29 7.28 12.65
CA THR A 152 -16.62 6.75 12.97
C THR A 152 -17.58 7.03 11.81
N LEU A 153 -18.13 5.97 11.23
CA LEU A 153 -19.17 6.03 10.23
C LEU A 153 -20.51 5.86 10.94
N SER A 154 -21.33 6.89 10.92
CA SER A 154 -22.59 6.91 11.68
C SER A 154 -23.64 6.00 11.05
N CYS A 155 -24.30 5.20 11.87
CA CYS A 155 -25.52 4.47 11.53
C CYS A 155 -26.39 4.38 12.78
N SER A 156 -27.60 4.95 12.71
CA SER A 156 -28.55 4.92 13.82
C SER A 156 -29.94 4.51 13.32
N VAL A 157 -30.55 3.59 14.05
CA VAL A 157 -31.91 3.07 13.81
C VAL A 157 -32.89 3.85 14.69
N ASP A 158 -34.06 4.17 14.15
CA ASP A 158 -35.09 4.89 14.89
C ASP A 158 -35.58 4.13 16.13
N SER A 159 -35.86 4.91 17.18
CA SER A 159 -36.12 4.49 18.57
C SER A 159 -37.42 3.72 18.80
N HIS A 160 -38.31 3.68 17.80
CA HIS A 160 -39.61 3.00 17.91
C HIS A 160 -39.51 1.48 17.75
N ILE A 161 -38.38 0.95 17.25
CA ILE A 161 -38.12 -0.48 17.13
C ILE A 161 -37.31 -0.94 18.33
N THR A 162 -37.80 -1.92 19.09
CA THR A 162 -37.03 -2.45 20.22
C THR A 162 -35.79 -3.22 19.70
N PRO A 163 -34.66 -3.20 20.43
CA PRO A 163 -33.43 -3.88 20.01
C PRO A 163 -33.59 -5.39 19.76
N GLU A 164 -34.59 -6.01 20.37
CA GLU A 164 -34.93 -7.43 20.23
C GLU A 164 -35.44 -7.79 18.83
N HIS A 165 -36.05 -6.82 18.13
CA HIS A 165 -36.52 -7.02 16.75
C HIS A 165 -35.42 -6.80 15.71
N ILE A 166 -34.23 -6.31 16.10
CA ILE A 166 -33.10 -6.11 15.20
C ILE A 166 -32.33 -7.43 15.06
N GLU A 167 -32.54 -8.10 13.93
CA GLU A 167 -31.99 -9.44 13.68
C GLU A 167 -30.54 -9.37 13.18
N GLU A 168 -30.27 -8.42 12.28
CA GLU A 168 -29.02 -8.34 11.53
C GLU A 168 -28.66 -6.90 11.15
N VAL A 169 -27.40 -6.52 11.35
CA VAL A 169 -26.81 -5.28 10.84
C VAL A 169 -25.55 -5.59 10.07
N LEU A 170 -25.51 -5.15 8.81
CA LEU A 170 -24.47 -5.42 7.84
C LEU A 170 -23.79 -4.11 7.45
N TRP A 171 -22.48 -4.03 7.63
CA TRP A 171 -21.66 -2.97 7.04
C TRP A 171 -20.93 -3.52 5.82
N ARG A 172 -21.15 -2.87 4.67
CA ARG A 172 -20.49 -3.21 3.40
C ARG A 172 -19.80 -2.01 2.78
N LYS A 173 -18.63 -2.23 2.17
CA LYS A 173 -17.98 -1.27 1.27
C LYS A 173 -18.58 -1.46 -0.11
N THR A 174 -19.32 -0.46 -0.59
CA THR A 174 -20.19 -0.60 -1.79
C THR A 174 -19.47 -0.49 -3.12
N ASP A 175 -18.30 0.12 -3.15
CA ASP A 175 -17.49 0.27 -4.38
C ASP A 175 -16.81 -1.03 -4.81
N GLU A 176 -16.42 -1.86 -3.85
CA GLU A 176 -15.73 -3.13 -4.07
C GLU A 176 -16.57 -4.36 -3.68
N ASP A 177 -17.79 -4.15 -3.18
CA ASP A 177 -18.72 -5.17 -2.65
C ASP A 177 -18.09 -6.05 -1.56
N ILE A 178 -17.48 -5.41 -0.56
CA ILE A 178 -16.72 -6.10 0.49
C ILE A 178 -17.43 -6.01 1.84
N LEU A 179 -17.55 -7.16 2.49
CA LEU A 179 -18.12 -7.28 3.83
C LEU A 179 -17.15 -6.73 4.87
N VAL A 180 -17.53 -5.62 5.51
CA VAL A 180 -16.71 -4.91 6.48
C VAL A 180 -16.98 -5.44 7.90
N LEU A 181 -18.25 -5.56 8.28
CA LEU A 181 -18.65 -6.09 9.59
C LEU A 181 -20.07 -6.66 9.53
N LEU A 182 -20.28 -7.79 10.21
CA LEU A 182 -21.59 -8.40 10.41
C LEU A 182 -21.92 -8.48 11.91
N PHE A 183 -23.08 -7.94 12.28
CA PHE A 183 -23.68 -8.08 13.60
C PHE A 183 -24.97 -8.90 13.49
N LYS A 184 -25.05 -10.01 14.22
CA LYS A 184 -26.18 -10.94 14.17
C LYS A 184 -26.35 -11.62 15.52
N ASN A 185 -27.60 -11.84 15.96
CA ASN A 185 -27.91 -12.51 17.23
C ASN A 185 -27.18 -11.87 18.44
N ASN A 186 -27.18 -10.54 18.50
CA ASN A 186 -26.55 -9.74 19.55
C ASN A 186 -25.02 -9.91 19.69
N LYS A 187 -24.33 -10.36 18.61
CA LYS A 187 -22.88 -10.54 18.57
C LYS A 187 -22.30 -10.08 17.23
N THR A 188 -21.07 -9.57 17.25
CA THR A 188 -20.28 -9.29 16.05
C THR A 188 -19.55 -10.55 15.59
N LEU A 189 -19.53 -10.82 14.28
CA LEU A 189 -18.92 -12.01 13.67
C LEU A 189 -17.68 -11.65 12.83
N PRO A 190 -16.50 -11.43 13.46
CA PRO A 190 -15.30 -10.97 12.76
C PRO A 190 -14.75 -11.98 11.74
N ASP A 191 -14.98 -13.28 11.95
CA ASP A 191 -14.49 -14.34 11.06
C ASP A 191 -15.09 -14.28 9.66
N THR A 192 -16.30 -13.71 9.54
CA THR A 192 -17.01 -13.55 8.26
C THR A 192 -16.58 -12.32 7.48
N SER A 193 -15.85 -11.38 8.12
CA SER A 193 -15.43 -10.14 7.50
C SER A 193 -14.17 -10.33 6.67
N ASP A 194 -13.97 -9.48 5.67
CA ASP A 194 -12.78 -9.48 4.82
C ASP A 194 -11.50 -9.26 5.64
N GLU A 195 -10.41 -9.92 5.23
CA GLU A 195 -9.11 -9.86 5.94
C GLU A 195 -8.60 -8.43 6.11
N ARG A 196 -8.96 -7.49 5.21
CA ARG A 196 -8.56 -6.08 5.30
C ARG A 196 -9.21 -5.35 6.49
N TYR A 197 -10.38 -5.78 6.93
CA TYR A 197 -11.13 -5.12 8.00
C TYR A 197 -11.09 -5.86 9.32
N ARG A 198 -10.71 -7.14 9.31
CA ARG A 198 -10.54 -7.95 10.52
C ARG A 198 -9.66 -7.23 11.55
N ASP A 199 -10.13 -7.20 12.81
CA ASP A 199 -9.52 -6.52 13.96
C ASP A 199 -9.39 -4.97 13.87
N ARG A 200 -9.74 -4.35 12.74
CA ARG A 200 -9.75 -2.89 12.57
C ARG A 200 -11.13 -2.26 12.76
N VAL A 201 -12.19 -3.05 12.81
CA VAL A 201 -13.56 -2.53 12.92
C VAL A 201 -14.24 -2.96 14.21
N GLU A 202 -15.02 -2.05 14.80
CA GLU A 202 -15.84 -2.36 15.97
C GLU A 202 -17.12 -1.51 15.99
N LEU A 203 -18.15 -2.05 16.64
CA LEU A 203 -19.37 -1.31 16.98
C LEU A 203 -19.29 -0.80 18.42
N PHE A 204 -20.04 0.25 18.72
CA PHE A 204 -20.17 0.79 20.08
C PHE A 204 -21.16 -0.04 20.91
N THR A 205 -20.69 -1.14 21.50
CA THR A 205 -21.55 -2.11 22.23
C THR A 205 -22.47 -1.48 23.28
N ALA A 206 -22.02 -0.42 23.97
CA ALA A 206 -22.81 0.31 24.96
C ALA A 206 -23.95 1.16 24.37
N GLU A 207 -23.86 1.52 23.08
CA GLU A 207 -24.84 2.37 22.39
C GLU A 207 -25.83 1.55 21.53
N ILE A 208 -25.56 0.26 21.30
CA ILE A 208 -26.45 -0.66 20.57
C ILE A 208 -27.89 -0.69 21.15
N PRO A 209 -28.10 -0.76 22.48
CA PRO A 209 -29.46 -0.75 23.05
C PRO A 209 -30.25 0.52 22.75
N LYS A 210 -29.58 1.61 22.34
CA LYS A 210 -30.20 2.88 21.93
C LYS A 210 -30.42 2.96 20.41
N GLY A 211 -30.20 1.87 19.67
CA GLY A 211 -30.31 1.83 18.21
C GLY A 211 -29.10 2.38 17.47
N ASN A 212 -27.96 2.61 18.13
CA ASN A 212 -26.76 3.12 17.47
C ASN A 212 -25.82 1.99 17.05
N PHE A 213 -25.71 1.80 15.74
CA PHE A 213 -24.87 0.80 15.08
C PHE A 213 -23.73 1.45 14.26
N SER A 214 -23.27 2.61 14.71
CA SER A 214 -22.15 3.30 14.09
C SER A 214 -20.90 2.43 14.11
N LEU A 215 -20.18 2.42 13.00
CA LEU A 215 -18.96 1.65 12.81
C LEU A 215 -17.75 2.52 13.14
N ARG A 216 -16.90 2.07 14.06
CA ARG A 216 -15.55 2.62 14.21
C ARG A 216 -14.59 1.80 13.36
N LEU A 217 -13.92 2.45 12.42
CA LEU A 217 -12.82 1.90 11.64
C LEU A 217 -11.50 2.49 12.16
N LYS A 218 -10.64 1.62 12.69
CA LYS A 218 -9.35 1.97 13.29
C LYS A 218 -8.24 2.01 12.26
N SER A 219 -7.31 2.94 12.46
CA SER A 219 -6.11 3.08 11.63
C SER A 219 -6.44 3.03 10.14
N VAL A 220 -7.23 4.00 9.69
CA VAL A 220 -7.68 4.10 8.28
C VAL A 220 -6.51 4.18 7.33
N ARG A 221 -6.65 3.54 6.17
CA ARG A 221 -5.64 3.51 5.12
C ARG A 221 -6.19 4.20 3.88
N THR A 222 -5.30 4.67 3.00
CA THR A 222 -5.66 5.28 1.70
C THR A 222 -6.61 4.42 0.85
N GLU A 223 -6.50 3.09 0.96
CA GLU A 223 -7.38 2.08 0.33
C GLU A 223 -8.79 1.99 0.94
N ASP A 224 -8.99 2.46 2.17
CA ASP A 224 -10.30 2.47 2.84
C ASP A 224 -11.21 3.59 2.30
N LYS A 225 -10.68 4.50 1.47
CA LYS A 225 -11.48 5.50 0.78
C LYS A 225 -12.60 4.82 -0.01
N GLY A 226 -13.83 5.29 0.17
CA GLY A 226 -14.98 4.65 -0.46
C GLY A 226 -16.32 5.04 0.15
N VAL A 227 -17.37 4.38 -0.34
CA VAL A 227 -18.73 4.50 0.18
C VAL A 227 -19.06 3.24 0.96
N TYR A 228 -19.42 3.42 2.21
CA TYR A 228 -19.85 2.36 3.11
C TYR A 228 -21.35 2.42 3.27
N MET A 229 -21.99 1.26 3.36
CA MET A 229 -23.43 1.15 3.58
C MET A 229 -23.71 0.30 4.80
N CYS A 230 -24.46 0.86 5.73
CA CYS A 230 -25.09 0.16 6.83
C CYS A 230 -26.45 -0.35 6.35
N HIS A 231 -26.68 -1.66 6.40
CA HIS A 231 -27.96 -2.29 6.09
C HIS A 231 -28.50 -2.96 7.34
N VAL A 232 -29.73 -2.65 7.72
CA VAL A 232 -30.37 -3.13 8.93
C VAL A 232 -31.59 -3.94 8.55
N PHE A 233 -31.75 -5.10 9.18
CA PHE A 233 -32.93 -5.96 9.07
C PHE A 233 -33.60 -6.07 10.44
N ALA A 234 -34.90 -5.78 10.49
CA ALA A 234 -35.69 -5.89 11.71
C ALA A 234 -37.13 -6.33 11.40
N GLY A 235 -37.58 -7.46 11.97
CA GLY A 235 -38.98 -7.92 11.89
C GLY A 235 -39.54 -8.04 10.46
N GLY A 236 -38.71 -8.45 9.48
CA GLY A 236 -39.08 -8.53 8.07
C GLY A 236 -39.00 -7.22 7.27
N LEU A 237 -38.67 -6.09 7.92
CA LEU A 237 -38.34 -4.82 7.27
C LEU A 237 -36.82 -4.70 7.05
N SER A 238 -36.42 -3.96 6.01
CA SER A 238 -35.01 -3.65 5.76
C SER A 238 -34.83 -2.20 5.32
N ALA A 239 -33.81 -1.53 5.83
CA ALA A 239 -33.43 -0.19 5.42
C ALA A 239 -31.90 -0.02 5.43
N ASN A 240 -31.42 1.00 4.71
CA ASN A 240 -29.99 1.33 4.67
C ASN A 240 -29.72 2.80 4.96
N ALA A 241 -28.48 3.06 5.34
CA ALA A 241 -27.86 4.36 5.25
C ALA A 241 -26.44 4.23 4.68
N THR A 242 -25.99 5.25 3.95
CA THR A 242 -24.64 5.30 3.39
C THR A 242 -23.79 6.34 4.11
N ALA A 243 -22.51 6.04 4.31
CA ALA A 243 -21.51 6.96 4.81
C ALA A 243 -20.32 6.98 3.83
N LYS A 244 -19.83 8.16 3.47
CA LYS A 244 -18.74 8.32 2.50
C LYS A 244 -17.46 8.79 3.17
N LEU A 245 -16.36 8.07 2.96
CA LEU A 245 -15.01 8.49 3.36
C LEU A 245 -14.33 9.09 2.12
N GLU A 246 -14.26 10.43 2.04
CA GLU A 246 -13.84 11.14 0.82
C GLU A 246 -12.36 11.53 0.80
N GLN A 247 -11.85 12.01 1.94
CA GLN A 247 -10.54 12.64 2.01
C GLN A 247 -9.69 11.96 3.08
N LEU A 248 -8.57 11.41 2.63
CA LEU A 248 -7.50 10.93 3.48
C LEU A 248 -6.30 11.85 3.32
N GLY A 249 -5.95 12.55 4.39
CA GLY A 249 -4.76 13.37 4.45
C GLY A 249 -3.51 12.50 4.60
N PHE A 250 -2.35 13.09 4.27
CA PHE A 250 -1.06 12.44 4.47
C PHE A 250 -0.79 12.20 5.96
N SER A 251 -0.44 10.97 6.32
CA SER A 251 0.09 10.68 7.66
C SER A 251 1.43 11.38 7.90
N ALA A 252 1.85 11.47 9.16
CA ALA A 252 3.14 12.07 9.54
C ALA A 252 4.32 11.43 8.81
N TRP A 253 4.26 10.12 8.53
CA TRP A 253 5.28 9.42 7.76
C TRP A 253 5.31 9.85 6.29
N HIS A 254 4.15 9.98 5.64
CA HIS A 254 4.05 10.50 4.26
C HIS A 254 4.65 11.91 4.15
N ILE A 255 4.32 12.80 5.10
CA ILE A 255 4.89 14.16 5.14
C ILE A 255 6.41 14.11 5.31
N THR A 256 6.92 13.21 6.14
CA THR A 256 8.36 13.04 6.36
C THR A 256 9.08 12.57 5.09
N VAL A 257 8.49 11.63 4.33
CA VAL A 257 9.05 11.20 3.03
C VAL A 257 9.14 12.37 2.06
N LEU A 258 8.09 13.19 1.97
CA LEU A 258 8.07 14.40 1.13
C LEU A 258 9.16 15.40 1.55
N ILE A 259 9.35 15.62 2.85
CA ILE A 259 10.42 16.49 3.37
C ILE A 259 11.80 15.97 2.93
N PHE A 260 12.08 14.67 3.04
CA PHE A 260 13.35 14.11 2.58
C PHE A 260 13.53 14.24 1.05
N CYS A 261 12.47 14.05 0.27
CA CYS A 261 12.49 14.25 -1.18
C CYS A 261 12.83 15.70 -1.55
N PHE A 262 12.16 16.67 -0.93
CA PHE A 262 12.44 18.09 -1.14
C PHE A 262 13.85 18.46 -0.66
N ALA A 263 14.28 17.98 0.51
CA ALA A 263 15.63 18.21 1.01
C ALA A 263 16.70 17.64 0.07
N ALA A 264 16.48 16.46 -0.51
CA ALA A 264 17.41 15.85 -1.47
C ALA A 264 17.52 16.70 -2.74
N THR A 265 16.40 17.13 -3.32
CA THR A 265 16.37 17.87 -4.59
C THR A 265 16.85 19.30 -4.45
N PHE A 266 16.24 20.08 -3.56
CA PHE A 266 16.67 21.45 -3.30
C PHE A 266 18.09 21.48 -2.76
N GLY A 267 18.47 20.53 -1.90
CA GLY A 267 19.83 20.39 -1.41
C GLY A 267 20.85 20.13 -2.53
N ALA A 268 20.56 19.19 -3.44
CA ALA A 268 21.44 18.90 -4.58
C ALA A 268 21.61 20.11 -5.52
N VAL A 269 20.51 20.77 -5.87
CA VAL A 269 20.53 21.96 -6.74
C VAL A 269 21.27 23.11 -6.06
N LEU A 270 21.00 23.39 -4.79
CA LEU A 270 21.65 24.47 -4.03
C LEU A 270 23.15 24.21 -3.90
N LEU A 271 23.55 23.01 -3.48
CA LEU A 271 24.96 22.64 -3.36
C LEU A 271 25.69 22.74 -4.70
N PHE A 272 25.03 22.34 -5.80
CA PHE A 272 25.59 22.51 -7.14
C PHE A 272 25.74 23.98 -7.55
N CYS A 273 24.72 24.81 -7.33
CA CYS A 273 24.78 26.25 -7.61
C CYS A 273 25.91 26.91 -6.81
N CYS A 274 26.03 26.59 -5.51
CA CYS A 274 27.13 27.04 -4.66
C CYS A 274 28.50 26.60 -5.19
N LEU A 275 28.63 25.33 -5.62
CA LEU A 275 29.86 24.80 -6.18
C LEU A 275 30.30 25.57 -7.44
N ASN A 276 29.37 25.86 -8.36
CA ASN A 276 29.68 26.65 -9.55
C ASN A 276 30.01 28.10 -9.23
N TYR A 277 29.26 28.72 -8.31
CA TYR A 277 29.52 30.09 -7.88
C TYR A 277 30.93 30.25 -7.33
N TYR A 278 31.35 29.36 -6.43
CA TYR A 278 32.71 29.39 -5.88
C TYR A 278 33.79 29.04 -6.90
N ARG A 279 33.52 28.10 -7.81
CA ARG A 279 34.44 27.77 -8.91
C ARG A 279 34.62 28.96 -9.88
N SER A 280 33.54 29.69 -10.19
CA SER A 280 33.57 30.85 -11.08
C SER A 280 34.37 32.02 -10.48
N LYS A 281 34.35 32.19 -9.16
CA LYS A 281 35.01 33.33 -8.52
C LYS A 281 36.53 33.18 -8.43
N ASN A 282 37.09 31.99 -8.66
CA ASN A 282 38.54 31.68 -8.60
C ASN A 282 39.26 32.15 -7.31
N THR A 283 38.52 32.47 -6.25
CA THR A 283 39.03 33.18 -5.05
C THR A 283 39.07 32.32 -3.79
N VAL A 284 38.85 31.00 -3.87
CA VAL A 284 38.55 30.16 -2.69
C VAL A 284 39.56 29.04 -2.47
N THR A 285 39.88 28.80 -1.19
CA THR A 285 40.72 27.69 -0.71
C THR A 285 40.17 26.32 -1.15
N SER A 286 41.06 25.43 -1.58
CA SER A 286 40.68 24.08 -2.05
C SER A 286 39.81 23.27 -1.06
N SER A 287 39.87 23.58 0.24
CA SER A 287 39.08 22.89 1.28
C SER A 287 37.57 23.14 1.17
N ILE A 288 37.13 24.35 0.80
CA ILE A 288 35.69 24.67 0.70
C ILE A 288 35.07 23.98 -0.51
N ILE A 289 35.74 24.04 -1.67
CA ILE A 289 35.30 23.36 -2.90
C ILE A 289 35.21 21.84 -2.65
N TRP A 290 36.21 21.30 -1.94
CA TRP A 290 36.22 19.90 -1.51
C TRP A 290 34.99 19.53 -0.65
N ASN A 291 34.73 20.30 0.40
CA ASN A 291 33.57 20.06 1.27
C ASN A 291 32.25 20.12 0.50
N LEU A 292 32.07 21.11 -0.37
CA LEU A 292 30.88 21.23 -1.20
C LEU A 292 30.70 20.04 -2.15
N GLN A 293 31.77 19.55 -2.77
CA GLN A 293 31.71 18.37 -3.64
C GLN A 293 31.33 17.11 -2.86
N VAL A 294 31.94 16.89 -1.69
CA VAL A 294 31.61 15.73 -0.83
C VAL A 294 30.16 15.84 -0.35
N SER A 295 29.71 17.01 0.10
CA SER A 295 28.32 17.23 0.50
C SER A 295 27.35 16.99 -0.65
N LEU A 296 27.66 17.42 -1.87
CA LEU A 296 26.83 17.19 -3.05
C LEU A 296 26.68 15.70 -3.38
N VAL A 297 27.70 14.89 -3.10
CA VAL A 297 27.65 13.45 -3.31
C VAL A 297 26.88 12.75 -2.19
N PHE A 298 27.11 13.10 -0.93
CA PHE A 298 26.55 12.35 0.20
C PHE A 298 25.18 12.84 0.65
N CYS A 299 24.98 14.15 0.86
CA CYS A 299 23.75 14.68 1.46
C CYS A 299 22.48 14.29 0.67
N PRO A 300 22.40 14.52 -0.66
CA PRO A 300 21.19 14.17 -1.40
C PRO A 300 20.90 12.66 -1.42
N ASN A 301 21.95 11.83 -1.53
CA ASN A 301 21.80 10.37 -1.54
C ASN A 301 21.41 9.80 -0.17
N ILE A 302 21.92 10.39 0.93
CA ILE A 302 21.48 10.04 2.29
C ILE A 302 20.01 10.45 2.50
N CYS A 303 19.60 11.65 2.06
CA CYS A 303 18.20 12.05 2.13
C CYS A 303 17.30 11.10 1.33
N MET A 304 17.69 10.71 0.11
CA MET A 304 16.93 9.74 -0.68
C MET A 304 16.90 8.34 -0.05
N PHE A 305 17.99 7.90 0.58
CA PHE A 305 18.01 6.64 1.33
C PHE A 305 16.94 6.63 2.43
N PHE A 306 16.87 7.70 3.23
CA PHE A 306 15.83 7.82 4.27
C PHE A 306 14.43 7.96 3.68
N ALA A 307 14.26 8.65 2.56
CA ALA A 307 12.98 8.75 1.86
C ALA A 307 12.46 7.36 1.43
N PHE A 308 13.31 6.55 0.79
CA PHE A 308 12.94 5.19 0.38
C PHE A 308 12.74 4.24 1.56
N MET A 309 13.52 4.40 2.63
CA MET A 309 13.36 3.61 3.84
C MET A 309 11.99 3.88 4.50
N LEU A 310 11.59 5.15 4.62
CA LEU A 310 10.29 5.53 5.16
C LEU A 310 9.12 5.20 4.21
N TRP A 311 9.36 5.27 2.90
CA TRP A 311 8.41 4.76 1.91
C TRP A 311 8.09 3.28 2.17
N GLY A 312 9.08 2.46 2.50
CA GLY A 312 8.86 1.04 2.83
C GLY A 312 8.02 0.77 4.07
N PHE A 313 7.99 1.69 5.03
CA PHE A 313 7.13 1.58 6.21
C PHE A 313 5.70 2.06 5.97
N THR A 314 5.48 2.83 4.91
CA THR A 314 4.18 3.42 4.59
C THR A 314 3.50 2.62 3.49
N GLU A 315 4.05 2.64 2.28
CA GLU A 315 3.36 2.17 1.08
C GLU A 315 4.21 1.25 0.18
N GLY A 316 5.52 1.24 0.40
CA GLY A 316 6.49 0.48 -0.37
C GLY A 316 6.49 -0.99 0.01
N SER A 317 6.77 -1.86 -0.96
CA SER A 317 7.00 -3.26 -0.64
C SER A 317 8.37 -3.44 0.06
N LEU A 318 8.51 -4.49 0.87
CA LEU A 318 9.81 -4.84 1.47
C LEU A 318 10.91 -4.99 0.41
N HIS A 319 10.57 -5.60 -0.73
CA HIS A 319 11.54 -5.90 -1.79
C HIS A 319 12.00 -4.64 -2.54
N GLU A 320 11.06 -3.72 -2.82
CA GLU A 320 11.33 -2.40 -3.39
C GLU A 320 12.21 -1.58 -2.46
N THR A 321 11.85 -1.51 -1.18
CA THR A 321 12.56 -0.72 -0.17
C THR A 321 14.02 -1.14 -0.03
N VAL A 322 14.28 -2.44 0.17
CA VAL A 322 15.65 -2.90 0.42
C VAL A 322 16.53 -2.69 -0.80
N THR A 323 16.01 -2.94 -2.01
CA THR A 323 16.79 -2.77 -3.25
C THR A 323 17.06 -1.30 -3.57
N CYS A 324 16.07 -0.41 -3.43
CA CYS A 324 16.27 1.03 -3.61
C CYS A 324 17.21 1.61 -2.55
N CYS A 325 17.09 1.23 -1.28
CA CYS A 325 18.01 1.66 -0.22
C CYS A 325 19.46 1.20 -0.50
N ALA A 326 19.65 -0.06 -0.91
CA ALA A 326 20.97 -0.58 -1.27
C ALA A 326 21.60 0.21 -2.43
N LEU A 327 20.79 0.64 -3.40
CA LEU A 327 21.24 1.45 -4.54
C LEU A 327 21.73 2.84 -4.09
N TYR A 328 21.01 3.53 -3.19
CA TYR A 328 21.44 4.83 -2.66
C TYR A 328 22.67 4.74 -1.75
N PHE A 329 22.94 3.57 -1.17
CA PHE A 329 24.21 3.29 -0.51
C PHE A 329 25.37 3.18 -1.52
N LEU A 330 25.13 2.56 -2.68
CA LEU A 330 26.15 2.38 -3.72
C LEU A 330 26.44 3.68 -4.51
N ARG A 331 25.45 4.55 -4.69
CA ARG A 331 25.55 5.78 -5.49
C ARG A 331 26.71 6.70 -5.13
N PRO A 332 26.93 7.09 -3.85
CA PRO A 332 28.05 7.94 -3.46
C PRO A 332 29.40 7.40 -3.94
N VAL A 333 29.58 6.08 -3.87
CA VAL A 333 30.80 5.41 -4.32
C VAL A 333 30.96 5.55 -5.84
N MET A 334 29.91 5.27 -6.61
CA MET A 334 29.95 5.45 -8.08
C MET A 334 30.29 6.89 -8.48
N LEU A 335 29.68 7.88 -7.83
CA LEU A 335 29.93 9.30 -8.08
C LEU A 335 31.37 9.72 -7.74
N ILE A 336 31.94 9.23 -6.64
CA ILE A 336 33.35 9.48 -6.27
C ILE A 336 34.29 8.92 -7.33
N TRP A 337 34.00 7.75 -7.90
CA TRP A 337 34.84 7.14 -8.92
C TRP A 337 34.70 7.79 -10.31
N ALA A 338 33.55 8.38 -10.63
CA ALA A 338 33.35 9.20 -11.82
C ALA A 338 34.21 10.50 -11.82
N LEU A 339 34.58 10.97 -10.63
CA LEU A 339 35.20 12.27 -10.33
C LEU A 339 36.72 12.34 -10.60
N ARG A 340 37.27 11.67 -11.64
CA ARG A 340 38.72 11.45 -11.93
C ARG A 340 39.65 12.71 -11.95
N TYR A 341 39.16 13.92 -11.67
CA TYR A 341 39.88 15.20 -11.65
C TYR A 341 40.15 15.80 -10.27
N LEU A 342 40.28 14.97 -9.26
CA LEU A 342 40.70 15.44 -7.95
C LEU A 342 42.24 15.53 -7.88
N LYS A 343 42.78 16.51 -8.61
CA LYS A 343 44.20 16.88 -8.60
C LYS A 343 44.65 17.50 -7.25
N TYR A 344 43.74 17.59 -6.28
CA TYR A 344 43.89 18.26 -4.98
C TYR A 344 43.65 17.34 -3.76
N LEU A 345 43.65 16.01 -3.96
CA LEU A 345 43.37 15.08 -2.87
C LEU A 345 44.51 14.95 -1.88
N GLN A 346 44.20 15.29 -0.64
CA GLN A 346 45.01 15.05 0.55
C GLN A 346 45.19 13.54 0.80
N ASP A 347 46.35 13.13 1.31
CA ASP A 347 46.79 11.72 1.45
C ASP A 347 45.79 10.80 2.19
N ASN A 348 44.97 11.36 3.10
CA ASN A 348 43.95 10.62 3.85
C ASN A 348 42.90 9.94 2.94
N LEU A 349 42.58 10.51 1.78
CA LEU A 349 41.58 9.92 0.89
C LEU A 349 42.11 8.72 0.09
N LYS A 350 43.42 8.61 -0.10
CA LYS A 350 44.03 7.44 -0.76
C LYS A 350 43.81 6.17 0.05
N SER A 351 43.75 6.30 1.37
CA SER A 351 43.33 5.24 2.29
C SER A 351 41.82 4.95 2.16
N TRP A 352 41.00 5.98 2.04
CA TRP A 352 39.54 5.86 1.89
C TRP A 352 39.11 5.21 0.55
N ILE A 353 39.73 5.59 -0.58
CA ILE A 353 39.52 4.96 -1.89
C ILE A 353 39.94 3.48 -1.86
N ARG A 354 40.98 3.15 -1.07
CA ARG A 354 41.44 1.76 -0.89
C ARG A 354 40.45 0.93 -0.07
N ILE A 355 39.79 1.55 0.90
CA ILE A 355 38.69 0.97 1.66
C ILE A 355 37.50 0.77 0.71
N PHE A 356 36.96 1.83 0.10
CA PHE A 356 35.79 1.80 -0.79
C PHE A 356 36.12 1.38 -2.22
N ARG A 357 36.81 0.23 -2.38
CA ARG A 357 37.06 -0.35 -3.69
C ARG A 357 35.73 -0.82 -4.28
N ILE A 358 35.44 -0.40 -5.52
CA ILE A 358 34.16 -0.69 -6.20
C ILE A 358 33.80 -2.18 -6.19
N THR A 359 34.81 -3.04 -6.22
CA THR A 359 34.71 -4.50 -6.13
C THR A 359 34.10 -4.98 -4.81
N ARG A 360 34.52 -4.42 -3.68
CA ARG A 360 34.00 -4.77 -2.35
C ARG A 360 32.57 -4.28 -2.16
N GLU A 361 32.30 -3.05 -2.59
CA GLU A 361 30.95 -2.47 -2.50
C GLU A 361 29.96 -3.19 -3.43
N PHE A 362 30.41 -3.64 -4.61
CA PHE A 362 29.64 -4.53 -5.48
C PHE A 362 29.31 -5.85 -4.77
N ALA A 363 30.27 -6.51 -4.13
CA ALA A 363 30.01 -7.75 -3.39
C ALA A 363 28.99 -7.56 -2.25
N VAL A 364 29.08 -6.45 -1.51
CA VAL A 364 28.10 -6.11 -0.46
C VAL A 364 26.71 -5.88 -1.06
N PHE A 365 26.61 -5.05 -2.11
CA PHE A 365 25.34 -4.79 -2.81
C PHE A 365 24.70 -6.09 -3.33
N MET A 366 25.51 -7.00 -3.89
CA MET A 366 25.07 -8.31 -4.34
C MET A 366 24.48 -9.14 -3.20
N VAL A 367 25.16 -9.27 -2.07
CA VAL A 367 24.63 -10.02 -0.92
C VAL A 367 23.27 -9.47 -0.46
N PHE A 368 23.11 -8.14 -0.41
CA PHE A 368 21.84 -7.51 -0.05
C PHE A 368 20.73 -7.85 -1.04
N VAL A 369 20.92 -7.58 -2.33
CA VAL A 369 19.87 -7.82 -3.35
C VAL A 369 19.50 -9.30 -3.41
N TYR A 370 20.48 -10.20 -3.33
CA TYR A 370 20.24 -11.64 -3.40
C TYR A 370 19.56 -12.20 -2.17
N SER A 371 19.81 -11.63 -0.98
CA SER A 371 19.08 -12.04 0.23
C SER A 371 17.58 -11.78 0.09
N VAL A 372 17.22 -10.66 -0.54
CA VAL A 372 15.84 -10.27 -0.80
C VAL A 372 15.23 -11.13 -1.90
N LEU A 373 15.97 -11.38 -2.99
CA LEU A 373 15.53 -12.27 -4.07
C LEU A 373 15.31 -13.69 -3.57
N PHE A 374 16.24 -14.22 -2.77
CA PHE A 374 16.11 -15.52 -2.11
C PHE A 374 14.85 -15.59 -1.26
N THR A 375 14.60 -14.57 -0.43
CA THR A 375 13.42 -14.50 0.45
C THR A 375 12.12 -14.44 -0.36
N TYR A 376 12.11 -13.68 -1.46
CA TYR A 376 10.96 -13.61 -2.38
C TYR A 376 10.66 -14.98 -3.01
N VAL A 377 11.67 -15.66 -3.58
CA VAL A 377 11.53 -17.00 -4.16
C VAL A 377 11.05 -18.01 -3.14
N TRP A 378 11.67 -17.97 -1.95
CA TRP A 378 11.37 -18.89 -0.87
C TRP A 378 9.90 -18.78 -0.44
N ARG A 379 9.39 -17.56 -0.29
CA ARG A 379 7.99 -17.32 0.07
C ARG A 379 7.03 -17.71 -1.05
N LYS A 380 7.33 -17.33 -2.30
CA LYS A 380 6.46 -17.65 -3.45
C LYS A 380 6.26 -19.16 -3.64
N ARG A 381 7.31 -19.95 -3.39
CA ARG A 381 7.27 -21.42 -3.49
C ARG A 381 7.05 -22.13 -2.15
N ALA A 382 6.63 -21.43 -1.09
CA ALA A 382 6.44 -22.04 0.22
C ALA A 382 5.31 -23.09 0.22
N HIS A 383 4.30 -22.89 -0.61
CA HIS A 383 3.11 -23.73 -0.73
C HIS A 383 3.21 -24.83 -1.79
N ASP A 384 4.31 -24.88 -2.56
CA ASP A 384 4.53 -25.94 -3.53
C ASP A 384 4.81 -27.28 -2.82
N THR A 385 4.22 -28.36 -3.34
CA THR A 385 4.45 -29.73 -2.83
C THR A 385 5.85 -30.25 -3.17
N ASP A 386 6.48 -29.73 -4.22
CA ASP A 386 7.86 -30.08 -4.60
C ASP A 386 8.88 -29.20 -3.85
N THR A 387 9.74 -29.85 -3.06
CA THR A 387 10.74 -29.18 -2.22
C THR A 387 12.06 -28.91 -2.96
N LYS A 388 12.31 -29.58 -4.09
CA LYS A 388 13.52 -29.43 -4.90
C LYS A 388 13.88 -27.98 -5.26
N PRO A 389 12.96 -27.13 -5.77
CA PRO A 389 13.30 -25.76 -6.15
C PRO A 389 13.72 -24.90 -4.95
N ARG A 390 13.15 -25.15 -3.76
CA ARG A 390 13.54 -24.43 -2.53
C ARG A 390 14.95 -24.81 -2.10
N ILE A 391 15.28 -26.11 -2.13
CA ILE A 391 16.62 -26.60 -1.81
C ILE A 391 17.64 -25.99 -2.79
N PHE A 392 17.33 -25.99 -4.09
CA PHE A 392 18.21 -25.40 -5.10
C PHE A 392 18.42 -23.90 -4.87
N SER A 393 17.35 -23.15 -4.59
CA SER A 393 17.43 -21.72 -4.26
C SER A 393 18.32 -21.45 -3.03
N ALA A 394 18.22 -22.29 -1.98
CA ALA A 394 19.07 -22.16 -0.79
C ALA A 394 20.54 -22.47 -1.06
N VAL A 395 20.83 -23.53 -1.82
CA VAL A 395 22.20 -23.88 -2.22
C VAL A 395 22.82 -22.75 -3.03
N LEU A 396 22.07 -22.23 -4.00
CA LEU A 396 22.52 -21.15 -4.88
C LEU A 396 22.82 -19.86 -4.11
N PHE A 397 21.94 -19.48 -3.18
CA PHE A 397 22.16 -18.36 -2.29
C PHE A 397 23.43 -18.54 -1.44
N GLY A 398 23.65 -19.75 -0.90
CA GLY A 398 24.87 -20.09 -0.18
C GLY A 398 26.14 -19.92 -1.02
N ILE A 399 26.09 -20.35 -2.30
CA ILE A 399 27.21 -20.18 -3.25
C ILE A 399 27.48 -18.69 -3.50
N VAL A 400 26.44 -17.86 -3.69
CA VAL A 400 26.58 -16.42 -3.91
C VAL A 400 27.24 -15.74 -2.70
N VAL A 401 26.76 -16.02 -1.48
CA VAL A 401 27.32 -15.45 -0.25
C VAL A 401 28.78 -15.88 -0.08
N LEU A 402 29.08 -17.16 -0.24
CA LEU A 402 30.45 -17.68 -0.14
C LEU A 402 31.36 -17.04 -1.18
N SER A 403 30.90 -16.90 -2.42
CA SER A 403 31.65 -16.27 -3.51
C SER A 403 31.92 -14.79 -3.22
N CYS A 404 30.96 -14.05 -2.67
CA CYS A 404 31.15 -12.64 -2.25
C CYS A 404 32.15 -12.50 -1.10
N LEU A 405 32.15 -13.44 -0.14
CA LEU A 405 33.15 -13.49 0.93
C LEU A 405 34.55 -13.76 0.36
N ILE A 406 34.68 -14.74 -0.52
CA ILE A 406 35.96 -15.05 -1.18
C ILE A 406 36.43 -13.85 -2.02
N LEU A 407 35.55 -13.19 -2.78
CA LEU A 407 35.88 -11.96 -3.53
C LEU A 407 36.45 -10.88 -2.60
N SER A 408 35.82 -10.67 -1.45
CA SER A 408 36.27 -9.68 -0.46
C SER A 408 37.64 -10.04 0.13
N ILE A 409 37.91 -11.33 0.39
CA ILE A 409 39.21 -11.82 0.87
C ILE A 409 40.30 -11.68 -0.20
N VAL A 410 40.01 -12.08 -1.44
CA VAL A 410 40.93 -11.98 -2.58
C VAL A 410 41.26 -10.51 -2.86
N ASP A 411 40.27 -9.62 -2.77
CA ASP A 411 40.42 -8.17 -2.85
C ASP A 411 41.41 -7.65 -1.78
N VAL A 412 41.18 -7.95 -0.50
CA VAL A 412 42.05 -7.53 0.62
C VAL A 412 43.47 -8.09 0.49
N SER A 413 43.61 -9.31 -0.02
CA SER A 413 44.92 -9.94 -0.24
C SER A 413 45.75 -9.28 -1.36
N ARG A 414 45.17 -8.33 -2.12
CA ARG A 414 45.93 -7.40 -2.97
C ARG A 414 46.33 -6.18 -2.14
N CYS A 415 47.46 -6.28 -1.43
CA CYS A 415 48.08 -5.12 -0.80
C CYS A 415 49.00 -4.34 -1.77
N PRO A 416 49.21 -3.04 -1.50
CA PRO A 416 49.67 -2.03 -2.45
C PRO A 416 51.18 -2.04 -2.66
N SER A 417 51.59 -1.48 -3.79
CA SER A 417 52.94 -1.03 -4.08
C SER A 417 53.48 -0.04 -3.02
N GLN A 418 54.15 -0.52 -1.97
CA GLN A 418 55.03 0.24 -1.06
C GLN A 418 55.70 -0.81 -0.14
N GLU A 419 57.01 -1.07 -0.06
CA GLU A 419 58.28 -0.56 -0.56
C GLU A 419 59.10 -1.76 -1.07
N ARG A 420 60.08 -1.54 -1.95
CA ARG A 420 60.98 -2.61 -2.43
C ARG A 420 61.74 -3.23 -1.24
N PRO A 421 61.67 -4.55 -0.99
CA PRO A 421 62.83 -5.26 -0.49
C PRO A 421 63.74 -5.47 -1.70
N SER A 422 64.92 -4.88 -1.66
CA SER A 422 66.00 -5.12 -2.62
C SER A 422 66.30 -6.63 -2.69
N GLY A 423 65.79 -7.33 -3.72
CA GLY A 423 66.17 -8.72 -4.00
C GLY A 423 65.17 -9.61 -4.75
N ALA A 424 63.89 -9.25 -4.91
CA ALA A 424 62.93 -10.13 -5.58
C ALA A 424 62.96 -9.99 -7.13
N SER A 425 63.01 -11.12 -7.85
CA SER A 425 63.03 -11.14 -9.31
C SER A 425 61.68 -10.66 -9.92
N PRO A 426 61.69 -9.86 -11.02
CA PRO A 426 60.47 -9.28 -11.60
C PRO A 426 59.42 -10.31 -12.07
N CYS A 427 59.87 -11.52 -12.43
CA CYS A 427 59.05 -12.52 -13.10
C CYS A 427 58.07 -13.26 -12.15
N ASN A 428 58.49 -13.51 -10.90
CA ASN A 428 57.65 -14.22 -9.92
C ASN A 428 56.50 -13.37 -9.37
N GLN A 429 56.67 -12.04 -9.29
CA GLN A 429 55.61 -11.12 -8.87
C GLN A 429 54.51 -10.95 -9.93
N THR A 430 54.88 -10.92 -11.22
CA THR A 430 53.91 -10.84 -12.33
C THR A 430 53.05 -12.10 -12.47
N LEU A 431 53.61 -13.30 -12.21
CA LEU A 431 52.87 -14.56 -12.28
C LEU A 431 51.84 -14.69 -11.14
N GLY A 432 52.21 -14.25 -9.93
CA GLY A 432 51.31 -14.20 -8.77
C GLY A 432 50.16 -13.20 -8.93
N CYS A 433 50.40 -12.02 -9.52
CA CYS A 433 49.34 -11.04 -9.83
C CYS A 433 48.36 -11.55 -10.89
N ARG A 434 48.86 -12.24 -11.93
CA ARG A 434 48.01 -12.86 -12.97
C ARG A 434 47.13 -13.98 -12.41
N HIS A 435 47.65 -14.82 -11.51
CA HIS A 435 46.84 -15.84 -10.83
C HIS A 435 45.74 -15.24 -9.94
N LYS A 436 46.06 -14.18 -9.18
CA LYS A 436 45.04 -13.47 -8.38
C LYS A 436 43.94 -12.83 -9.25
N LEU A 437 44.30 -12.27 -10.41
CA LEU A 437 43.32 -11.73 -11.37
C LEU A 437 42.47 -12.84 -12.02
N PHE A 438 43.06 -14.00 -12.32
CA PHE A 438 42.33 -15.18 -12.81
C PHE A 438 41.25 -15.64 -11.82
N ILE A 439 41.64 -15.85 -10.56
CA ILE A 439 40.73 -16.27 -9.49
C ILE A 439 39.62 -15.23 -9.31
N PHE A 440 39.97 -13.94 -9.36
CA PHE A 440 39.01 -12.85 -9.28
C PHE A 440 37.95 -12.90 -10.39
N CYS A 441 38.37 -13.00 -11.66
CA CYS A 441 37.44 -13.10 -12.79
C CYS A 441 36.59 -14.36 -12.72
N LEU A 442 37.17 -15.49 -12.29
CA LEU A 442 36.45 -16.75 -12.12
C LEU A 442 35.30 -16.61 -11.10
N ILE A 443 35.56 -15.98 -9.95
CA ILE A 443 34.52 -15.83 -8.92
C ILE A 443 33.40 -14.89 -9.39
N ILE A 444 33.72 -13.81 -10.13
CA ILE A 444 32.68 -12.95 -10.72
C ILE A 444 31.83 -13.71 -11.74
N SER A 445 32.44 -14.55 -12.59
CA SER A 445 31.69 -15.41 -13.51
C SER A 445 30.75 -16.36 -12.77
N ILE A 446 31.24 -17.04 -11.72
CA ILE A 446 30.41 -17.92 -10.88
C ILE A 446 29.22 -17.16 -10.28
N LEU A 447 29.44 -15.93 -9.80
CA LEU A 447 28.37 -15.08 -9.27
C LEU A 447 27.28 -14.80 -10.31
N SER A 448 27.70 -14.49 -11.54
CA SER A 448 26.82 -14.21 -12.68
C SER A 448 26.04 -15.44 -13.12
N ASP A 449 26.68 -16.61 -13.17
CA ASP A 449 25.99 -17.86 -13.50
C ASP A 449 24.93 -18.14 -12.44
N CYS A 450 25.27 -18.01 -11.15
CA CYS A 450 24.32 -18.18 -10.07
C CYS A 450 23.14 -17.20 -10.16
N GLN A 451 23.38 -15.96 -10.61
CA GLN A 451 22.33 -14.97 -10.89
C GLN A 451 21.30 -15.51 -11.87
N LEU A 452 21.80 -15.95 -13.02
CA LEU A 452 21.00 -16.39 -14.14
C LEU A 452 20.23 -17.65 -13.77
N PHE A 453 20.84 -18.57 -13.02
CA PHE A 453 20.18 -19.76 -12.50
C PHE A 453 19.03 -19.42 -11.55
N GLN A 454 19.25 -18.49 -10.61
CA GLN A 454 18.22 -18.09 -9.64
C GLN A 454 17.04 -17.41 -10.36
N PHE A 455 17.36 -16.65 -11.41
CA PHE A 455 16.38 -16.06 -12.31
C PHE A 455 15.61 -17.14 -13.06
N ILE A 456 16.27 -18.06 -13.78
CA ILE A 456 15.60 -19.13 -14.53
C ILE A 456 14.64 -19.93 -13.63
N ILE A 457 15.03 -20.21 -12.38
CA ILE A 457 14.17 -20.88 -11.39
C ILE A 457 12.96 -20.02 -11.01
N LEU A 458 13.04 -18.70 -11.04
CA LEU A 458 11.88 -17.82 -10.84
C LEU A 458 10.88 -17.87 -12.01
N PHE A 459 11.34 -17.92 -13.27
CA PHE A 459 10.50 -17.59 -14.44
C PHE A 459 10.20 -18.76 -15.40
N ILE A 460 10.89 -19.92 -15.30
CA ILE A 460 10.73 -21.05 -16.23
C ILE A 460 10.37 -22.36 -15.47
N PRO A 461 9.25 -23.04 -15.81
CA PRO A 461 8.93 -24.36 -15.28
C PRO A 461 9.89 -25.44 -15.83
N SER A 462 10.05 -26.53 -15.06
CA SER A 462 11.17 -27.47 -15.03
C SER A 462 11.61 -28.17 -16.34
N GLU A 463 10.82 -28.11 -17.42
CA GLU A 463 11.03 -28.97 -18.60
C GLU A 463 11.88 -28.31 -19.71
N GLU A 464 11.98 -26.98 -19.81
CA GLU A 464 12.76 -26.28 -20.87
C GLU A 464 14.13 -25.76 -20.40
N ILE A 465 14.50 -26.03 -19.16
CA ILE A 465 15.69 -25.49 -18.48
C ILE A 465 17.02 -25.93 -19.14
N PHE A 466 17.02 -27.03 -19.89
CA PHE A 466 18.23 -27.80 -20.20
C PHE A 466 19.24 -27.12 -21.16
N VAL A 467 18.81 -26.25 -22.08
CA VAL A 467 19.70 -25.69 -23.12
C VAL A 467 20.40 -24.40 -22.67
N VAL A 468 19.71 -23.53 -21.92
CA VAL A 468 20.28 -22.25 -21.41
C VAL A 468 21.26 -22.49 -20.26
N VAL A 469 21.01 -23.53 -19.46
CA VAL A 469 21.74 -23.86 -18.23
C VAL A 469 23.16 -24.38 -18.46
N PHE A 470 23.43 -25.10 -19.55
CA PHE A 470 24.75 -25.71 -19.76
C PHE A 470 25.67 -24.87 -20.67
N VAL A 471 25.13 -24.15 -21.65
CA VAL A 471 25.96 -23.45 -22.64
C VAL A 471 26.57 -22.16 -22.07
N GLN A 472 25.86 -21.44 -21.19
CA GLN A 472 26.31 -20.15 -20.64
C GLN A 472 27.50 -20.27 -19.66
N PRO A 473 27.48 -21.15 -18.64
CA PRO A 473 28.60 -21.27 -17.70
C PRO A 473 29.88 -21.79 -18.37
N LEU A 474 29.75 -22.68 -19.37
CA LEU A 474 30.87 -23.16 -20.17
C LEU A 474 31.58 -22.04 -20.93
N LEU A 475 30.84 -21.04 -21.41
CA LEU A 475 31.40 -19.87 -22.08
C LEU A 475 32.01 -18.84 -21.09
N LEU A 476 31.39 -18.65 -19.93
CA LEU A 476 31.89 -17.77 -18.85
C LEU A 476 33.10 -18.34 -18.09
N ILE A 477 33.28 -19.66 -18.07
CA ILE A 477 34.49 -20.35 -17.58
C ILE A 477 35.67 -20.20 -18.55
N CYS A 478 35.43 -19.85 -19.82
CA CYS A 478 36.50 -19.60 -20.79
C CYS A 478 37.18 -18.23 -20.59
N ILE A 479 36.54 -17.28 -19.89
CA ILE A 479 37.04 -15.92 -19.62
C ILE A 479 38.35 -15.93 -18.82
N PRO A 480 38.47 -16.68 -17.70
CA PRO A 480 39.70 -16.73 -16.92
C PRO A 480 40.78 -17.55 -17.65
N LEU A 481 40.41 -18.61 -18.40
CA LEU A 481 41.39 -19.45 -19.10
C LEU A 481 42.18 -18.69 -20.19
N LEU A 482 41.60 -17.63 -20.76
CA LEU A 482 42.16 -16.97 -21.93
C LEU A 482 43.47 -16.20 -21.65
N PRO A 483 43.63 -15.39 -20.58
CA PRO A 483 44.93 -14.82 -20.20
C PRO A 483 46.03 -15.88 -19.99
N HIS A 484 45.65 -17.07 -19.51
CA HIS A 484 46.59 -18.15 -19.27
C HIS A 484 47.02 -18.84 -20.58
N LEU A 485 46.09 -19.05 -21.52
CA LEU A 485 46.37 -19.51 -22.88
C LEU A 485 47.17 -18.49 -23.70
N GLN A 486 46.83 -17.20 -23.60
CA GLN A 486 47.55 -16.10 -24.25
C GLN A 486 48.99 -15.95 -23.73
N ALA A 487 49.25 -16.27 -22.46
CA ALA A 487 50.61 -16.30 -21.92
C ALA A 487 51.48 -17.43 -22.51
N LYS A 488 50.86 -18.53 -22.97
CA LYS A 488 51.55 -19.63 -23.67
C LYS A 488 51.72 -19.37 -25.17
N LEU A 489 50.76 -18.75 -25.83
CA LEU A 489 50.82 -18.42 -27.27
C LEU A 489 51.39 -17.01 -27.51
N LYS A 490 52.72 -16.91 -27.65
CA LYS A 490 53.50 -15.66 -27.81
C LYS A 490 53.16 -14.75 -29.02
N PHE A 491 52.09 -14.99 -29.80
CA PHE A 491 52.00 -14.49 -31.19
C PHE A 491 50.84 -13.53 -31.55
N LEU A 492 49.95 -13.11 -30.65
CA LEU A 492 48.98 -12.06 -31.01
C LEU A 492 48.95 -10.90 -30.01
N ARG A 493 48.81 -9.68 -30.55
CA ARG A 493 48.84 -8.39 -29.84
C ARG A 493 47.88 -8.40 -28.64
N HIS A 494 48.47 -8.71 -27.48
CA HIS A 494 47.88 -9.15 -26.21
C HIS A 494 46.75 -8.27 -25.62
N ARG A 495 46.52 -7.05 -26.13
CA ARG A 495 45.55 -6.09 -25.57
C ARG A 495 44.23 -6.00 -26.35
N TRP A 496 44.28 -6.16 -27.67
CA TRP A 496 43.09 -6.00 -28.53
C TRP A 496 42.17 -7.22 -28.44
N ILE A 497 42.76 -8.41 -28.33
CA ILE A 497 42.01 -9.66 -28.24
C ILE A 497 41.28 -9.76 -26.91
N THR A 498 41.91 -9.37 -25.79
CA THR A 498 41.26 -9.36 -24.48
C THR A 498 40.07 -8.39 -24.45
N LEU A 499 40.22 -7.20 -25.07
CA LEU A 499 39.14 -6.21 -25.13
C LEU A 499 38.00 -6.63 -26.06
N LEU A 500 38.34 -7.18 -27.24
CA LEU A 500 37.37 -7.76 -28.17
C LEU A 500 36.61 -8.93 -27.52
N TRP A 501 37.30 -9.77 -26.77
CA TRP A 501 36.69 -10.89 -26.05
C TRP A 501 35.75 -10.44 -24.94
N ILE A 502 36.17 -9.46 -24.12
CA ILE A 502 35.28 -8.84 -23.13
C ILE A 502 34.05 -8.30 -23.86
N ILE A 503 34.19 -7.54 -24.94
CA ILE A 503 33.05 -7.03 -25.70
C ILE A 503 32.14 -8.17 -26.21
N THR A 504 32.68 -9.24 -26.79
CA THR A 504 31.88 -10.35 -27.34
C THR A 504 31.11 -11.12 -26.28
N ILE A 505 31.72 -11.40 -25.12
CA ILE A 505 31.04 -12.06 -24.00
C ILE A 505 29.88 -11.21 -23.53
N THR A 506 30.07 -9.90 -23.54
CA THR A 506 29.12 -8.97 -22.94
C THR A 506 27.95 -8.70 -23.86
N LEU A 507 28.20 -8.72 -25.17
CA LEU A 507 27.14 -8.83 -26.17
C LEU A 507 26.35 -10.12 -26.00
N LEU A 508 27.00 -11.26 -25.71
CA LEU A 508 26.30 -12.51 -25.52
C LEU A 508 25.46 -12.55 -24.22
N ASP A 509 26.00 -12.03 -23.12
CA ASP A 509 25.26 -11.85 -21.85
C ASP A 509 24.06 -10.91 -22.06
N ILE A 510 24.22 -9.81 -22.80
CA ILE A 510 23.12 -8.89 -23.13
C ILE A 510 22.09 -9.57 -24.02
N ILE A 511 22.49 -10.33 -25.03
CA ILE A 511 21.57 -11.06 -25.92
C ILE A 511 20.78 -12.09 -25.12
N LEU A 512 21.43 -12.84 -24.22
CA LEU A 512 20.72 -13.78 -23.35
C LEU A 512 19.75 -13.05 -22.42
N LEU A 513 20.17 -11.94 -21.83
CA LEU A 513 19.31 -11.13 -20.97
C LEU A 513 18.10 -10.58 -21.73
N ILE A 514 18.27 -10.14 -22.98
CA ILE A 514 17.19 -9.69 -23.88
C ILE A 514 16.25 -10.85 -24.22
N TYR A 515 16.78 -12.04 -24.52
CA TYR A 515 15.97 -13.24 -24.77
C TYR A 515 15.11 -13.59 -23.55
N VAL A 516 15.73 -13.57 -22.37
CA VAL A 516 15.08 -13.81 -21.08
C VAL A 516 14.03 -12.73 -20.78
N LEU A 517 14.33 -11.45 -21.05
CA LEU A 517 13.38 -10.32 -21.00
C LEU A 517 12.17 -10.50 -21.92
N LEU A 518 12.40 -10.98 -23.16
CA LEU A 518 11.33 -11.26 -24.10
C LEU A 518 10.45 -12.41 -23.60
N ALA A 519 11.07 -13.48 -23.08
CA ALA A 519 10.36 -14.62 -22.52
C ALA A 519 9.54 -14.23 -21.28
N THR A 520 10.05 -13.38 -20.39
CA THR A 520 9.32 -12.93 -19.20
C THR A 520 8.17 -11.97 -19.52
N LEU A 521 8.36 -11.04 -20.46
CA LEU A 521 7.33 -10.09 -20.90
C LEU A 521 6.11 -10.78 -21.52
N THR A 522 6.27 -11.97 -22.10
CA THR A 522 5.15 -12.72 -22.69
C THR A 522 4.28 -13.46 -21.68
N ARG A 523 4.73 -13.64 -20.43
CA ARG A 523 4.07 -14.56 -19.49
C ARG A 523 3.35 -13.87 -18.34
N GLU A 524 3.98 -12.96 -17.58
CA GLU A 524 3.33 -12.23 -16.46
C GLU A 524 4.00 -10.87 -16.17
N ARG A 525 3.19 -9.88 -15.76
CA ARG A 525 3.63 -8.50 -15.50
C ARG A 525 4.43 -8.33 -14.20
N GLU A 526 4.29 -9.27 -13.24
CA GLU A 526 4.93 -9.26 -11.90
C GLU A 526 6.44 -9.54 -11.88
N TYR A 527 7.05 -9.57 -13.07
CA TYR A 527 8.41 -10.00 -13.29
C TYR A 527 9.30 -8.89 -13.84
N LEU A 528 8.70 -7.78 -14.25
CA LEU A 528 9.41 -6.64 -14.81
C LEU A 528 10.31 -5.97 -13.77
N GLU A 529 9.89 -5.95 -12.50
CA GLU A 529 10.55 -5.23 -11.42
C GLU A 529 11.93 -5.83 -11.11
N TRP A 530 11.97 -7.15 -10.92
CA TRP A 530 13.21 -7.89 -10.67
C TRP A 530 14.15 -7.87 -11.88
N THR A 531 13.58 -7.86 -13.09
CA THR A 531 14.38 -7.80 -14.31
C THR A 531 15.16 -6.49 -14.42
N CYS A 532 14.57 -5.37 -13.98
CA CYS A 532 15.26 -4.07 -13.95
C CYS A 532 16.47 -4.07 -12.99
N VAL A 533 16.31 -4.66 -11.80
CA VAL A 533 17.39 -4.78 -10.79
C VAL A 533 18.56 -5.60 -11.33
N ILE A 534 18.25 -6.69 -12.03
CA ILE A 534 19.23 -7.63 -12.56
C ILE A 534 20.01 -7.02 -13.71
N LEU A 535 19.32 -6.34 -14.63
CA LEU A 535 19.98 -5.59 -15.70
C LEU A 535 20.98 -4.58 -15.12
N PHE A 536 20.64 -3.89 -14.03
CA PHE A 536 21.57 -2.98 -13.38
C PHE A 536 22.79 -3.68 -12.78
N ILE A 537 22.60 -4.81 -12.11
CA ILE A 537 23.69 -5.62 -11.58
C ILE A 537 24.65 -6.06 -12.69
N GLU A 538 24.13 -6.46 -13.85
CA GLU A 538 24.94 -6.84 -15.01
C GLU A 538 25.81 -5.67 -15.50
N VAL A 539 25.26 -4.46 -15.55
CA VAL A 539 26.02 -3.26 -15.90
C VAL A 539 27.10 -2.96 -14.85
N LEU A 540 26.82 -3.14 -13.55
CA LEU A 540 27.83 -2.96 -12.51
C LEU A 540 28.97 -3.99 -12.60
N LYS A 541 28.62 -5.26 -12.84
CA LYS A 541 29.57 -6.36 -13.10
C LYS A 541 30.53 -5.95 -14.19
N MET A 542 30.00 -5.40 -15.27
CA MET A 542 30.77 -4.91 -16.41
C MET A 542 31.78 -3.84 -16.06
N ILE A 543 31.38 -2.87 -15.24
CA ILE A 543 32.27 -1.82 -14.76
C ILE A 543 33.40 -2.41 -13.89
N VAL A 544 33.07 -3.33 -12.98
CA VAL A 544 34.06 -3.97 -12.10
C VAL A 544 35.08 -4.77 -12.91
N VAL A 545 34.63 -5.63 -13.82
CA VAL A 545 35.50 -6.45 -14.68
C VAL A 545 36.36 -5.59 -15.60
N PHE A 546 35.78 -4.57 -16.23
CA PHE A 546 36.51 -3.66 -17.10
C PHE A 546 37.62 -2.93 -16.33
N LYS A 547 37.28 -2.35 -15.17
CA LYS A 547 38.21 -1.59 -14.34
C LYS A 547 39.38 -2.43 -13.84
N GLU A 548 39.12 -3.65 -13.40
CA GLU A 548 40.14 -4.57 -12.89
C GLU A 548 41.11 -5.04 -13.99
N ASN A 549 40.61 -5.30 -15.20
CA ASN A 549 41.46 -5.65 -16.35
C ASN A 549 42.27 -4.45 -16.88
N VAL A 550 41.69 -3.25 -16.85
CA VAL A 550 42.34 -2.02 -17.33
C VAL A 550 43.40 -1.48 -16.36
N GLN A 551 43.19 -1.56 -15.04
CA GLN A 551 44.18 -1.13 -14.05
C GLN A 551 45.50 -1.91 -14.13
N GLU A 552 45.46 -3.17 -14.55
CA GLU A 552 46.65 -3.99 -14.80
C GLU A 552 47.38 -3.54 -16.09
N ALA A 553 46.62 -3.15 -17.12
CA ALA A 553 47.15 -2.64 -18.38
C ALA A 553 47.80 -1.25 -18.24
N GLU A 554 47.18 -0.32 -17.50
CA GLU A 554 47.73 1.02 -17.23
C GLU A 554 49.05 0.94 -16.42
N ARG A 555 49.18 0.05 -15.42
CA ARG A 555 50.43 -0.15 -14.66
C ARG A 555 51.61 -0.52 -15.56
N SER A 556 51.40 -1.40 -16.55
CA SER A 556 52.43 -1.78 -17.53
C SER A 556 52.84 -0.69 -18.54
N VAL A 557 52.05 0.40 -18.65
CA VAL A 557 52.32 1.56 -19.53
C VAL A 557 52.94 2.70 -18.74
N VAL A 558 52.50 2.96 -17.51
CA VAL A 558 53.07 3.99 -16.63
C VAL A 558 54.52 3.65 -16.26
N GLU A 559 54.84 2.37 -16.07
CA GLU A 559 56.23 1.91 -15.84
C GLU A 559 57.13 2.16 -17.06
N ARG A 560 56.56 2.16 -18.28
CA ARG A 560 57.26 2.53 -19.52
C ARG A 560 57.33 4.05 -19.75
N ARG A 561 56.31 4.81 -19.37
CA ARG A 561 56.27 6.28 -19.55
C ARG A 561 57.04 7.06 -18.49
N ARG A 562 57.41 6.46 -17.35
CA ARG A 562 58.38 7.09 -16.41
C ARG A 562 59.74 7.40 -17.06
N GLN A 563 59.99 6.93 -18.27
CA GLN A 563 61.17 7.27 -19.08
C GLN A 563 60.93 8.32 -20.19
N GLN A 564 59.69 8.76 -20.46
CA GLN A 564 59.42 9.74 -21.52
C GLN A 564 58.30 10.71 -21.11
N THR A 565 58.69 11.94 -20.81
CA THR A 565 57.84 13.03 -20.38
C THR A 565 57.24 13.80 -21.57
N GLU A 566 55.99 14.27 -21.36
CA GLU A 566 55.28 15.40 -21.96
C GLU A 566 54.96 15.45 -23.47
N MET A 567 53.69 15.17 -23.81
CA MET A 567 52.85 16.04 -24.66
C MET A 567 51.39 15.53 -24.76
N SER A 568 50.40 16.40 -24.43
CA SER A 568 49.15 16.63 -25.18
C SER A 568 48.07 17.28 -24.28
N GLN A 569 47.88 18.60 -24.44
CA GLN A 569 46.99 19.41 -23.59
C GLN A 569 45.60 19.66 -24.21
N GLU A 570 45.44 19.50 -25.53
CA GLU A 570 44.18 19.75 -26.24
C GLU A 570 43.13 18.64 -26.07
N GLY A 571 43.57 17.40 -25.82
CA GLY A 571 42.67 16.28 -25.59
C GLY A 571 42.02 16.24 -24.20
N SER A 572 42.67 16.83 -23.20
CA SER A 572 42.23 16.84 -21.80
C SER A 572 40.88 17.55 -21.63
N ASN A 573 40.63 18.61 -22.39
CA ASN A 573 39.48 19.51 -22.15
C ASN A 573 38.12 18.94 -22.61
N ALA A 574 38.08 18.08 -23.63
CA ALA A 574 36.83 17.46 -24.08
C ALA A 574 36.37 16.33 -23.14
N LEU A 575 37.30 15.46 -22.72
CA LEU A 575 37.01 14.37 -21.78
C LEU A 575 36.68 14.91 -20.37
N SER A 576 37.33 16.00 -19.97
CA SER A 576 37.01 16.73 -18.74
C SER A 576 35.56 17.23 -18.73
N ARG A 577 35.07 17.79 -19.84
CA ARG A 577 33.67 18.24 -19.97
C ARG A 577 32.66 17.09 -19.90
N CYS A 578 32.92 15.95 -20.54
CA CYS A 578 32.03 14.79 -20.47
C CYS A 578 31.92 14.20 -19.05
N ASN A 579 33.02 14.15 -18.30
CA ASN A 579 33.01 13.66 -16.91
C ASN A 579 32.24 14.60 -15.98
N GLU A 580 32.34 15.92 -16.22
CA GLU A 580 31.60 16.92 -15.46
C GLU A 580 30.09 16.81 -15.72
N ILE A 581 29.67 16.67 -16.98
CA ILE A 581 28.26 16.46 -17.35
C ILE A 581 27.73 15.17 -16.72
N MET A 582 28.51 14.08 -16.75
CA MET A 582 28.13 12.81 -16.13
C MET A 582 27.95 12.95 -14.62
N PHE A 583 28.93 13.55 -13.94
CA PHE A 583 28.84 13.81 -12.50
C PHE A 583 27.60 14.63 -12.17
N MET A 584 27.28 15.61 -13.00
CA MET A 584 26.09 16.44 -12.84
C MET A 584 24.78 15.70 -13.01
N PHE A 585 24.68 14.91 -14.06
CA PHE A 585 23.52 14.07 -14.28
C PHE A 585 23.33 13.09 -13.10
N GLY A 586 24.40 12.47 -12.60
CA GLY A 586 24.31 11.53 -11.49
C GLY A 586 24.03 12.17 -10.12
N ALA A 587 24.69 13.29 -9.79
CA ALA A 587 24.58 13.92 -8.48
C ALA A 587 23.30 14.75 -8.31
N VAL A 588 22.78 15.34 -9.40
CA VAL A 588 21.58 16.20 -9.37
C VAL A 588 20.45 15.61 -10.19
N GLY A 589 20.68 15.27 -11.46
CA GLY A 589 19.62 14.84 -12.39
C GLY A 589 18.89 13.57 -11.94
N LEU A 590 19.65 12.54 -11.56
CA LEU A 590 19.09 11.27 -11.10
C LEU A 590 18.44 11.35 -9.71
N VAL A 591 18.94 12.23 -8.83
CA VAL A 591 18.28 12.50 -7.53
C VAL A 591 16.95 13.19 -7.77
N LEU A 592 16.92 14.18 -8.66
CA LEU A 592 15.70 14.87 -9.07
C LEU A 592 14.66 13.92 -9.65
N LEU A 593 15.06 13.09 -10.63
CA LEU A 593 14.15 12.12 -11.26
C LEU A 593 13.49 11.21 -10.22
N ASN A 594 14.30 10.59 -9.36
CA ASN A 594 13.79 9.62 -8.40
C ASN A 594 12.97 10.27 -7.28
N SER A 595 13.35 11.47 -6.84
CA SER A 595 12.59 12.23 -5.85
C SER A 595 11.22 12.67 -6.39
N VAL A 596 11.19 13.17 -7.64
CA VAL A 596 9.94 13.54 -8.30
C VAL A 596 9.06 12.31 -8.52
N THR A 597 9.66 11.18 -8.91
CA THR A 597 8.93 9.91 -9.08
C THR A 597 8.26 9.48 -7.78
N LEU A 598 9.01 9.45 -6.67
CA LEU A 598 8.48 9.09 -5.35
C LEU A 598 7.41 10.06 -4.86
N THR A 599 7.64 11.37 -5.05
CA THR A 599 6.68 12.42 -4.67
C THR A 599 5.39 12.33 -5.49
N ALA A 600 5.50 12.10 -6.79
CA ALA A 600 4.34 11.96 -7.66
C ALA A 600 3.52 10.71 -7.31
N GLU A 601 4.18 9.58 -7.02
CA GLU A 601 3.50 8.35 -6.62
C GLU A 601 2.70 8.54 -5.33
N LEU A 602 3.30 9.19 -4.31
CA LEU A 602 2.64 9.54 -3.05
C LEU A 602 1.38 10.38 -3.26
N ILE A 603 1.49 11.44 -4.07
CA ILE A 603 0.39 12.37 -4.32
C ILE A 603 -0.72 11.69 -5.12
N LEU A 604 -0.36 10.93 -6.15
CA LEU A 604 -1.33 10.22 -6.99
C LEU A 604 -2.04 9.12 -6.20
N LYS A 605 -1.33 8.38 -5.33
CA LYS A 605 -1.95 7.40 -4.44
C LYS A 605 -2.94 8.04 -3.48
N ALA A 606 -2.55 9.12 -2.80
CA ALA A 606 -3.46 9.82 -1.89
C ALA A 606 -4.72 10.35 -2.61
N ARG A 607 -4.58 10.76 -3.88
CA ARG A 607 -5.71 11.23 -4.69
C ARG A 607 -6.61 10.08 -5.15
N ASN A 608 -6.02 9.04 -5.73
CA ASN A 608 -6.73 7.98 -6.44
C ASN A 608 -7.15 6.82 -5.52
N GLY A 609 -6.56 6.70 -4.33
CA GLY A 609 -6.75 5.56 -3.41
C GLY A 609 -5.87 4.35 -3.75
N GLU A 610 -5.30 4.30 -4.96
CA GLU A 610 -4.45 3.20 -5.43
C GLU A 610 -3.11 3.70 -5.99
N ARG A 611 -2.11 2.81 -5.99
CA ARG A 611 -0.80 3.07 -6.59
C ARG A 611 -0.89 3.10 -8.12
N VAL A 612 -0.35 4.16 -8.73
CA VAL A 612 -0.27 4.29 -10.18
C VAL A 612 0.86 3.42 -10.72
N MET A 613 2.00 3.43 -10.03
CA MET A 613 3.09 2.49 -10.28
C MET A 613 3.10 1.40 -9.21
N LYS A 614 2.89 0.15 -9.64
CA LYS A 614 2.87 -1.00 -8.74
C LYS A 614 4.21 -1.19 -8.00
N ASP A 615 5.33 -0.79 -8.60
CA ASP A 615 6.67 -0.89 -8.03
C ASP A 615 7.61 0.18 -8.64
N LEU A 616 8.25 1.01 -7.81
CA LEU A 616 9.15 2.06 -8.28
C LEU A 616 10.43 1.55 -8.93
N ARG A 617 10.82 0.29 -8.75
CA ARG A 617 12.05 -0.26 -9.35
C ARG A 617 12.06 -0.15 -10.87
N VAL A 618 10.89 -0.15 -11.49
CA VAL A 618 10.70 0.00 -12.95
C VAL A 618 11.15 1.38 -13.47
N VAL A 619 11.23 2.40 -12.60
CA VAL A 619 11.77 3.72 -12.98
C VAL A 619 13.17 3.92 -12.42
N VAL A 620 13.37 3.58 -11.15
CA VAL A 620 14.65 3.84 -10.46
C VAL A 620 15.80 3.09 -11.12
N PHE A 621 15.69 1.77 -11.31
CA PHE A 621 16.81 0.97 -11.81
C PHE A 621 17.16 1.25 -13.28
N PRO A 622 16.20 1.40 -14.22
CA PRO A 622 16.55 1.75 -15.59
C PRO A 622 17.26 3.11 -15.72
N SER A 623 16.86 4.12 -14.94
CA SER A 623 17.56 5.42 -14.95
C SER A 623 19.02 5.31 -14.50
N GLU A 624 19.29 4.43 -13.55
CA GLU A 624 20.65 4.13 -13.04
C GLU A 624 21.47 3.32 -14.02
N CYS A 625 20.85 2.34 -14.70
CA CYS A 625 21.48 1.59 -15.77
C CYS A 625 22.02 2.54 -16.83
N VAL A 626 21.22 3.52 -17.26
CA VAL A 626 21.64 4.51 -18.26
C VAL A 626 22.86 5.30 -17.78
N PHE A 627 22.87 5.76 -16.53
CA PHE A 627 24.02 6.45 -15.95
C PHE A 627 25.27 5.57 -15.87
N ALA A 628 25.14 4.34 -15.38
CA ALA A 628 26.25 3.41 -15.24
C ALA A 628 26.82 2.98 -16.61
N LEU A 629 25.96 2.75 -17.62
CA LEU A 629 26.38 2.46 -19.00
C LEU A 629 27.13 3.65 -19.61
N TYR A 630 26.61 4.86 -19.47
CA TYR A 630 27.29 6.06 -19.95
C TYR A 630 28.67 6.22 -19.31
N TRP A 631 28.77 5.94 -18.01
CA TRP A 631 30.06 5.93 -17.31
C TRP A 631 31.02 4.89 -17.87
N LEU A 632 30.57 3.64 -18.08
CA LEU A 632 31.39 2.58 -18.69
C LEU A 632 31.93 3.01 -20.06
N VAL A 633 31.09 3.59 -20.92
CA VAL A 633 31.49 4.08 -22.24
C VAL A 633 32.59 5.15 -22.15
N LEU A 634 32.46 6.09 -21.20
CA LEU A 634 33.51 7.10 -20.98
C LEU A 634 34.84 6.48 -20.53
N GLN A 635 34.80 5.45 -19.68
CA GLN A 635 36.01 4.73 -19.28
C GLN A 635 36.67 3.99 -20.46
N MET A 636 35.87 3.33 -21.30
CA MET A 636 36.34 2.67 -22.51
C MET A 636 36.98 3.66 -23.49
N HIS A 637 36.35 4.81 -23.71
CA HIS A 637 36.90 5.87 -24.57
C HIS A 637 38.22 6.42 -24.03
N ALA A 638 38.30 6.69 -22.72
CA ALA A 638 39.53 7.15 -22.08
C ALA A 638 40.68 6.14 -22.22
N PHE A 639 40.38 4.85 -22.07
CA PHE A 639 41.33 3.77 -22.28
C PHE A 639 41.79 3.69 -23.75
N TRP A 640 40.86 3.72 -24.70
CA TRP A 640 41.21 3.67 -26.12
C TRP A 640 42.13 4.80 -26.55
N ARG A 641 41.89 6.00 -26.03
CA ARG A 641 42.74 7.15 -26.29
C ARG A 641 44.15 6.94 -25.75
N SER A 642 44.29 6.42 -24.52
CA SER A 642 45.62 6.20 -23.92
C SER A 642 46.45 5.15 -24.66
N VAL A 643 45.78 4.19 -25.32
CA VAL A 643 46.37 3.14 -26.14
C VAL A 643 46.71 3.58 -27.56
N THR A 644 45.92 4.48 -28.17
CA THR A 644 46.12 4.94 -29.56
C THR A 644 47.04 6.15 -29.68
N SER A 645 47.16 6.96 -28.63
CA SER A 645 48.03 8.14 -28.58
C SER A 645 49.47 7.83 -28.13
N GLY A 646 49.90 6.57 -28.15
CA GLY A 646 51.25 6.12 -27.81
C GLY A 646 51.60 4.85 -28.55
#